data_AF-A0A7C0XS44-F1
#
_entry.id   AF-A0A7C0XS44-F1
#
_cell.length_a   1.000
_cell.length_b   1.000
_cell.length_c   1.000
_cell.angle_alpha   90.00
_cell.angle_beta   90.00
_cell.angle_gamma   90.00
#
_symmetry.space_group_name_H-M   'P 1'
#
loop_
_entity.id
_entity.type
_entity.pdbx_description
1 polymer ?
#
loop_
_entity_poly.entity_id
_entity_poly.type
_entity_poly.pdbx_seq_one_letter_code
_entity_poly.pdbx_strand_id
1 'polypeptide(L)'
;KEAVLDEFVREKRLEGLDRRRAEDEFVYQNSFKINTKFYAALGSLGEKRAFVLSHGRNLMIFKIVGYAEEIVRYYKLEDFRAHIWIAHQRYPTKGRVWHPGGAHPFSGMHEALVHNGDFANYHSVVEYLEQRGRRPLFLTDTEVSVLLFDLLNREYGYPLEYIIEAMAPTTELDFDRLPAEKQRTYHAVQTTHIHGSPDGPWFFIIARNEPYEDYFQLIGITDTAMLRPQVFALVEAEEVQIGLIASEKQAIDATLKSLADEDKRFPAVADKYWNARGGSYTDGGAFIFTIKNGELECTNKFGEVVKTPEGQRHCDFTKPVSPPSQLQDACGGQDACGGGEKLKNPLKLFEFLKNGVKEWDCNKLRRTVAGLAEFAVATRDERSKAVVIEGLTLLNDRRYETGDKKRSSVLQIVNEALCRIFDATPAVEERSAGAGSYHLVRWSNRDRLRLRPPEREDDILVVNAAGFPPEGAESDARLLVKAYKQGWKKFVVYNAQGQRFCGSGLGPGTAGVRIDVYGSSGDYLGSSMDGAEIYVHGSGQDQLGQILKSGKLVVFGDVGQTFLYGAKGGEAFVQGNAAGRPLINAVGKPRVVINGTCLDYLAESFMAGDPLNGGGFVVVNGLEPDENGRFKEQETPYPGSNLFSLASGGAIYVRDPHCKLVEEQLNGGEFAVLTPEDWELILPYLKENERLFGVSVENDLLVVDGARRTPQEVFRKVRPVKTAVLVECEKAED
;
A
#
# COMPACT_ATOMS: atom_id res chain seq x y z
N LYS A 1 39.71 -26.46 4.66
CA LYS A 1 40.59 -27.64 4.85
C LYS A 1 39.78 -28.69 5.58
N GLU A 2 39.51 -29.84 4.99
CA GLU A 2 38.60 -30.86 5.55
C GLU A 2 38.99 -31.29 6.96
N ALA A 3 40.29 -31.51 7.22
CA ALA A 3 40.79 -31.87 8.54
C ALA A 3 40.42 -30.88 9.67
N VAL A 4 40.31 -29.58 9.35
CA VAL A 4 39.92 -28.55 10.34
C VAL A 4 38.43 -28.67 10.68
N LEU A 5 37.60 -28.99 9.68
CA LEU A 5 36.18 -29.23 9.90
C LEU A 5 35.99 -30.55 10.67
N ASP A 6 36.74 -31.60 10.35
CA ASP A 6 36.66 -32.90 11.04
C ASP A 6 37.06 -32.76 12.53
N GLU A 7 38.11 -31.98 12.81
CA GLU A 7 38.51 -31.66 14.17
C GLU A 7 37.42 -30.88 14.90
N PHE A 8 36.85 -29.84 14.28
CA PHE A 8 35.73 -29.07 14.85
C PHE A 8 34.51 -29.95 15.15
N VAL A 9 34.12 -30.82 14.21
CA VAL A 9 33.00 -31.75 14.37
C VAL A 9 33.20 -32.63 15.60
N ARG A 10 34.40 -33.18 15.76
CA ARG A 10 34.76 -34.01 16.92
C ARG A 10 34.78 -33.22 18.24
N GLU A 11 35.37 -32.03 18.24
CA GLU A 11 35.45 -31.18 19.43
C GLU A 11 34.07 -30.70 19.90
N LYS A 12 33.17 -30.42 18.95
CA LYS A 12 31.82 -29.92 19.22
C LYS A 12 30.76 -31.02 19.33
N ARG A 13 31.16 -32.29 19.17
CA ARG A 13 30.27 -33.46 19.23
C ARG A 13 29.13 -33.39 18.21
N LEU A 14 29.46 -32.98 16.99
CA LEU A 14 28.52 -32.80 15.89
C LEU A 14 28.55 -33.96 14.89
N GLU A 15 29.09 -35.12 15.27
CA GLU A 15 29.25 -36.28 14.38
C GLU A 15 27.91 -36.81 13.85
N GLY A 16 26.80 -36.54 14.55
CA GLY A 16 25.45 -36.90 14.11
C GLY A 16 24.80 -35.93 13.13
N LEU A 17 25.43 -34.77 12.84
CA LEU A 17 24.92 -33.82 11.85
C LEU A 17 25.41 -34.16 10.45
N ASP A 18 24.60 -33.80 9.45
CA ASP A 18 25.05 -33.75 8.07
C ASP A 18 26.31 -32.86 7.95
N ARG A 19 27.26 -33.27 7.12
CA ARG A 19 28.57 -32.60 7.00
C ARG A 19 28.43 -31.15 6.57
N ARG A 20 27.48 -30.81 5.68
CA ARG A 20 27.26 -29.42 5.25
C ARG A 20 26.63 -28.60 6.38
N ARG A 21 25.72 -29.18 7.16
CA ARG A 21 25.18 -28.52 8.38
C ARG A 21 26.25 -28.29 9.45
N ALA A 22 27.20 -29.22 9.60
CA ALA A 22 28.34 -29.01 10.48
C ALA A 22 29.28 -27.89 9.98
N GLU A 23 29.43 -27.75 8.65
CA GLU A 23 30.15 -26.62 8.05
C GLU A 23 29.45 -25.29 8.33
N ASP A 24 28.12 -25.23 8.30
CA ASP A 24 27.37 -24.03 8.70
C ASP A 24 27.70 -23.61 10.12
N GLU A 25 27.70 -24.56 11.05
CA GLU A 25 28.01 -24.27 12.44
C GLU A 25 29.47 -23.83 12.63
N PHE A 26 30.39 -24.41 11.85
CA PHE A 26 31.77 -23.95 11.80
C PHE A 26 31.85 -22.48 11.33
N VAL A 27 31.18 -22.12 10.24
CA VAL A 27 31.19 -20.75 9.70
C VAL A 27 30.53 -19.77 10.65
N TYR A 28 29.36 -20.12 11.19
CA TYR A 28 28.60 -19.29 12.13
C TYR A 28 29.42 -18.99 13.39
N GLN A 29 29.96 -20.01 14.07
CA GLN A 29 30.75 -19.82 15.28
C GLN A 29 32.03 -19.01 15.03
N ASN A 30 32.70 -19.19 13.89
CA ASN A 30 33.87 -18.39 13.55
C ASN A 30 33.50 -16.93 13.28
N SER A 31 32.39 -16.69 12.57
CA SER A 31 31.89 -15.35 12.32
C SER A 31 31.54 -14.63 13.63
N PHE A 32 30.85 -15.34 14.53
CA PHE A 32 30.52 -14.85 15.85
C PHE A 32 31.78 -14.51 16.66
N LYS A 33 32.77 -15.41 16.74
CA LYS A 33 34.04 -15.18 17.46
C LYS A 33 34.81 -13.98 16.92
N ILE A 34 34.85 -13.80 15.59
CA ILE A 34 35.49 -12.65 14.96
C ILE A 34 34.77 -11.36 15.40
N ASN A 35 33.44 -11.33 15.32
CA ASN A 35 32.65 -10.16 15.74
C ASN A 35 32.82 -9.88 17.24
N THR A 36 32.79 -10.90 18.09
CA THR A 36 33.01 -10.73 19.54
C THR A 36 34.38 -10.11 19.80
N LYS A 37 35.44 -10.64 19.18
CA LYS A 37 36.83 -10.24 19.45
C LYS A 37 37.18 -8.86 18.88
N PHE A 38 36.73 -8.56 17.66
CA PHE A 38 37.19 -7.38 16.90
C PHE A 38 36.15 -6.26 16.80
N TYR A 39 34.90 -6.52 17.17
CA TYR A 39 33.83 -5.52 17.17
C TYR A 39 33.27 -5.29 18.59
N ALA A 40 32.75 -6.32 19.26
CA ALA A 40 31.99 -6.15 20.51
C ALA A 40 32.86 -5.94 21.76
N ALA A 41 33.92 -6.73 21.94
CA ALA A 41 34.77 -6.68 23.14
C ALA A 41 35.53 -5.35 23.32
N LEU A 42 35.62 -4.54 22.26
CA LEU A 42 36.29 -3.26 22.28
C LEU A 42 35.34 -2.10 22.61
N GLY A 43 34.01 -2.29 22.53
CA GLY A 43 33.03 -1.21 22.71
C GLY A 43 33.02 -0.52 24.09
N SER A 44 33.61 -1.14 25.12
CA SER A 44 33.73 -0.54 26.46
C SER A 44 35.10 0.11 26.75
N LEU A 45 36.17 -0.18 25.99
CA LEU A 45 37.55 0.28 26.28
C LEU A 45 38.49 0.45 25.03
N GLY A 46 38.02 0.30 23.78
CA GLY A 46 38.88 0.33 22.57
C GLY A 46 38.17 0.60 21.23
N GLU A 47 38.95 0.77 20.16
CA GLU A 47 38.49 1.11 18.80
C GLU A 47 37.95 -0.13 18.05
N LYS A 48 36.81 -0.02 17.34
CA LYS A 48 36.25 -1.12 16.54
C LYS A 48 37.15 -1.40 15.34
N ARG A 49 37.59 -2.67 15.15
CA ARG A 49 38.63 -3.02 14.15
C ARG A 49 38.10 -3.73 12.92
N ALA A 50 37.24 -4.72 13.11
CA ALA A 50 36.72 -5.56 12.03
C ALA A 50 35.44 -6.27 12.48
N PHE A 51 34.60 -6.62 11.51
CA PHE A 51 33.44 -7.47 11.68
C PHE A 51 33.17 -8.23 10.38
N VAL A 52 32.45 -9.34 10.48
CA VAL A 52 31.96 -10.11 9.35
C VAL A 52 30.71 -9.42 8.81
N LEU A 53 30.81 -8.92 7.57
CA LEU A 53 29.73 -8.22 6.88
C LEU A 53 28.64 -9.16 6.36
N SER A 54 29.07 -10.30 5.83
CA SER A 54 28.23 -11.29 5.15
C SER A 54 28.83 -12.68 5.33
N HIS A 55 27.97 -13.67 5.52
CA HIS A 55 28.28 -15.09 5.48
C HIS A 55 27.05 -15.87 4.96
N GLY A 56 27.24 -17.11 4.54
CA GLY A 56 26.18 -17.94 3.97
C GLY A 56 26.52 -18.47 2.58
N ARG A 57 25.67 -19.35 2.06
CA ARG A 57 25.78 -19.87 0.69
C ARG A 57 24.90 -19.05 -0.23
N ASN A 58 25.44 -18.66 -1.38
CA ASN A 58 24.73 -17.88 -2.39
C ASN A 58 24.04 -16.61 -1.82
N LEU A 59 24.71 -15.95 -0.88
CA LEU A 59 24.23 -14.75 -0.19
C LEU A 59 25.35 -13.71 -0.16
N MET A 60 25.02 -12.47 -0.51
CA MET A 60 25.93 -11.33 -0.40
C MET A 60 25.21 -10.17 0.28
N ILE A 61 25.84 -9.61 1.32
CA ILE A 61 25.36 -8.41 2.01
C ILE A 61 26.38 -7.29 1.83
N PHE A 62 25.88 -6.15 1.35
CA PHE A 62 26.64 -4.93 1.20
C PHE A 62 26.06 -3.87 2.12
N LYS A 63 26.93 -3.05 2.73
CA LYS A 63 26.52 -1.96 3.63
C LYS A 63 27.41 -0.75 3.43
N ILE A 64 26.82 0.44 3.54
CA ILE A 64 27.53 1.72 3.62
C ILE A 64 26.89 2.61 4.69
N VAL A 65 27.60 3.68 5.06
CA VAL A 65 27.00 4.84 5.74
C VAL A 65 26.78 5.90 4.68
N GLY A 66 25.54 6.09 4.26
CA GLY A 66 25.21 6.95 3.13
C GLY A 66 23.76 6.76 2.70
N TYR A 67 23.44 7.29 1.52
CA TYR A 67 22.15 7.08 0.88
C TYR A 67 22.12 5.73 0.13
N ALA A 68 20.95 5.12 -0.01
CA ALA A 68 20.81 3.80 -0.60
C ALA A 68 21.35 3.76 -2.05
N GLU A 69 21.16 4.82 -2.83
CA GLU A 69 21.61 4.93 -4.22
C GLU A 69 23.14 4.92 -4.35
N GLU A 70 23.86 5.33 -3.29
CA GLU A 70 25.31 5.31 -3.26
C GLU A 70 25.86 3.88 -3.16
N ILE A 71 25.07 2.91 -2.66
CA ILE A 71 25.50 1.51 -2.52
C ILE A 71 25.77 0.88 -3.88
N VAL A 72 24.92 1.17 -4.86
CA VAL A 72 25.02 0.65 -6.22
C VAL A 72 26.31 1.12 -6.86
N ARG A 73 26.61 2.42 -6.75
CA ARG A 73 27.83 3.03 -7.31
C ARG A 73 29.10 2.60 -6.58
N TYR A 74 29.04 2.52 -5.25
CA TYR A 74 30.21 2.19 -4.43
C TYR A 74 30.67 0.75 -4.65
N TYR A 75 29.73 -0.20 -4.71
CA TYR A 75 30.03 -1.62 -4.93
C TYR A 75 29.96 -2.04 -6.40
N LYS A 76 29.63 -1.12 -7.32
CA LYS A 76 29.52 -1.35 -8.77
C LYS A 76 28.50 -2.45 -9.12
N LEU A 77 27.29 -2.30 -8.60
CA LEU A 77 26.22 -3.29 -8.72
C LEU A 77 25.31 -3.09 -9.93
N GLU A 78 25.62 -2.14 -10.83
CA GLU A 78 24.75 -1.76 -11.96
C GLU A 78 24.42 -2.94 -12.88
N ASP A 79 25.39 -3.83 -13.13
CA ASP A 79 25.22 -5.03 -13.97
C ASP A 79 25.07 -6.33 -13.14
N PHE A 80 24.89 -6.21 -11.82
CA PHE A 80 24.80 -7.38 -10.93
C PHE A 80 23.42 -8.03 -11.04
N ARG A 81 23.37 -9.36 -11.09
CA ARG A 81 22.12 -10.13 -11.21
C ARG A 81 21.92 -11.01 -9.99
N ALA A 82 20.71 -11.02 -9.47
CA ALA A 82 20.26 -11.90 -8.41
C ALA A 82 18.80 -12.28 -8.63
N HIS A 83 18.40 -13.44 -8.11
CA HIS A 83 16.99 -13.83 -8.09
C HIS A 83 16.18 -13.07 -7.03
N ILE A 84 16.85 -12.66 -5.95
CA ILE A 84 16.23 -11.93 -4.84
C ILE A 84 17.10 -10.73 -4.49
N TRP A 85 16.43 -9.58 -4.34
CA TRP A 85 17.02 -8.35 -3.84
C TRP A 85 16.29 -7.92 -2.57
N ILE A 86 17.05 -7.49 -1.56
CA ILE A 86 16.52 -6.78 -0.41
C ILE A 86 17.36 -5.53 -0.18
N ALA A 87 16.71 -4.43 0.17
CA ALA A 87 17.34 -3.16 0.45
C ALA A 87 16.66 -2.48 1.64
N HIS A 88 17.40 -1.65 2.36
CA HIS A 88 16.87 -0.92 3.51
C HIS A 88 17.68 0.35 3.78
N GLN A 89 16.99 1.47 3.93
CA GLN A 89 17.58 2.72 4.42
C GLN A 89 17.17 2.95 5.88
N ARG A 90 18.13 3.04 6.80
CA ARG A 90 17.88 3.21 8.24
C ARG A 90 17.97 4.67 8.66
N TYR A 91 16.95 5.16 9.35
CA TYR A 91 16.99 6.46 10.04
C TYR A 91 17.21 6.28 11.55
N PRO A 92 18.40 6.56 12.11
CA PRO A 92 18.66 6.38 13.53
C PRO A 92 18.00 7.49 14.36
N THR A 93 17.12 7.13 15.29
CA THR A 93 16.50 8.06 16.25
C THR A 93 17.42 8.37 17.44
N LYS A 94 18.44 7.54 17.69
CA LYS A 94 19.43 7.70 18.76
C LYS A 94 20.87 7.68 18.20
N GLY A 95 21.51 8.85 18.20
CA GLY A 95 22.93 9.01 17.85
C GLY A 95 23.23 8.99 16.35
N ARG A 96 24.44 9.43 15.98
CA ARG A 96 24.91 9.41 14.60
C ARG A 96 25.32 7.99 14.21
N VAL A 97 24.81 7.48 13.09
CA VAL A 97 25.39 6.27 12.48
C VAL A 97 26.73 6.66 11.86
N TRP A 98 27.81 6.14 12.43
CA TRP A 98 29.18 6.44 12.02
C TRP A 98 29.89 5.22 11.41
N HIS A 99 29.27 4.03 11.44
CA HIS A 99 29.88 2.79 11.00
C HIS A 99 28.86 1.83 10.37
N PRO A 100 29.19 1.12 9.27
CA PRO A 100 28.26 0.26 8.52
C PRO A 100 27.80 -0.97 9.31
N GLY A 101 28.49 -1.35 10.39
CA GLY A 101 28.10 -2.48 11.22
C GLY A 101 26.68 -2.38 11.82
N GLY A 102 26.15 -1.17 12.01
CA GLY A 102 24.77 -0.95 12.47
C GLY A 102 23.75 -0.68 11.34
N ALA A 103 24.16 -0.83 10.07
CA ALA A 103 23.27 -0.74 8.93
C ALA A 103 22.66 -2.12 8.60
N HIS A 104 21.47 -2.13 8.00
CA HIS A 104 20.76 -3.35 7.59
C HIS A 104 21.11 -3.65 6.12
N PRO A 105 20.96 -4.91 5.63
CA PRO A 105 20.41 -6.11 6.29
C PRO A 105 21.33 -6.79 7.32
N PHE A 106 20.81 -7.65 8.20
CA PHE A 106 21.61 -8.56 9.03
C PHE A 106 21.45 -10.01 8.59
N SER A 107 22.48 -10.84 8.79
CA SER A 107 22.48 -12.25 8.40
C SER A 107 22.21 -13.22 9.54
N GLY A 108 21.44 -14.27 9.24
CA GLY A 108 21.30 -15.49 10.03
C GLY A 108 22.45 -16.44 9.71
N MET A 109 22.16 -17.57 9.06
CA MET A 109 23.20 -18.37 8.39
C MET A 109 23.04 -18.32 6.87
N HIS A 110 21.81 -18.47 6.38
CA HIS A 110 21.44 -18.42 4.97
C HIS A 110 20.31 -17.42 4.68
N GLU A 111 20.01 -16.60 5.67
CA GLU A 111 19.00 -15.57 5.65
C GLU A 111 19.63 -14.19 5.74
N ALA A 112 19.06 -13.22 5.05
CA ALA A 112 19.29 -11.81 5.27
C ALA A 112 17.96 -11.13 5.57
N LEU A 113 17.90 -10.39 6.67
CA LEU A 113 16.68 -9.78 7.18
C LEU A 113 16.84 -8.25 7.24
N VAL A 114 15.82 -7.56 6.75
CA VAL A 114 15.60 -6.14 7.00
C VAL A 114 14.33 -5.97 7.84
N HIS A 115 14.36 -4.95 8.69
CA HIS A 115 13.30 -4.64 9.63
C HIS A 115 13.05 -3.13 9.59
N ASN A 116 11.80 -2.73 9.40
CA ASN A 116 11.36 -1.36 9.59
C ASN A 116 10.51 -1.30 10.86
N GLY A 117 10.97 -0.56 11.85
CA GLY A 117 10.34 -0.58 13.16
C GLY A 117 11.29 -0.35 14.34
N ASP A 118 10.74 -0.57 15.53
CA ASP A 118 11.43 -0.49 16.82
C ASP A 118 10.73 -1.46 17.79
N PHE A 119 11.47 -2.35 18.44
CA PHE A 119 10.89 -3.31 19.38
C PHE A 119 10.57 -2.66 20.72
N ALA A 120 9.32 -2.76 21.15
CA ALA A 120 8.91 -2.38 22.50
C ALA A 120 9.51 -3.31 23.56
N ASN A 121 9.74 -4.58 23.21
CA ASN A 121 10.20 -5.64 24.11
C ASN A 121 11.64 -6.13 23.82
N TYR A 122 12.49 -5.29 23.21
CA TYR A 122 13.87 -5.64 22.81
C TYR A 122 14.62 -6.46 23.87
N HIS A 123 14.64 -6.00 25.13
CA HIS A 123 15.40 -6.63 26.20
C HIS A 123 14.94 -8.07 26.48
N SER A 124 13.64 -8.32 26.47
CA SER A 124 13.07 -9.66 26.69
C SER A 124 13.48 -10.63 25.58
N VAL A 125 13.46 -10.19 24.32
CA VAL A 125 13.89 -11.02 23.19
C VAL A 125 15.40 -11.30 23.25
N VAL A 126 16.21 -10.33 23.71
CA VAL A 126 17.65 -10.55 23.93
C VAL A 126 17.89 -11.60 25.03
N GLU A 127 17.23 -11.49 26.18
CA GLU A 127 17.37 -12.48 27.26
C GLU A 127 16.93 -13.88 26.80
N TYR A 128 15.84 -13.96 26.02
CA TYR A 128 15.35 -15.20 25.43
C TYR A 128 16.42 -15.89 24.55
N LEU A 129 17.12 -15.11 23.72
CA LEU A 129 18.23 -15.59 22.88
C LEU A 129 19.45 -15.95 23.70
N GLU A 130 19.82 -15.16 24.71
CA GLU A 130 21.00 -15.41 25.55
C GLU A 130 20.86 -16.73 26.34
N GLN A 131 19.66 -17.04 26.84
CA GLN A 131 19.34 -18.34 27.46
C GLN A 131 19.56 -19.52 26.51
N ARG A 132 19.55 -19.27 25.19
CA ARG A 132 19.78 -20.24 24.12
C ARG A 132 21.15 -20.08 23.47
N GLY A 133 22.08 -19.41 24.15
CA GLY A 133 23.47 -19.28 23.72
C GLY A 133 23.70 -18.28 22.57
N ARG A 134 22.72 -17.43 22.26
CA ARG A 134 22.81 -16.42 21.19
C ARG A 134 22.81 -15.02 21.78
N ARG A 135 23.90 -14.29 21.59
CA ARG A 135 24.05 -12.94 22.12
C ARG A 135 24.21 -11.92 20.98
N PRO A 136 23.28 -10.97 20.83
CA PRO A 136 23.44 -9.87 19.87
C PRO A 136 24.70 -9.04 20.16
N LEU A 137 25.42 -8.64 19.10
CA LEU A 137 26.71 -7.93 19.18
C LEU A 137 26.65 -6.50 18.61
N PHE A 138 25.66 -6.20 17.77
CA PHE A 138 25.50 -4.92 17.09
C PHE A 138 24.42 -4.03 17.72
N LEU A 139 23.66 -4.56 18.67
CA LEU A 139 22.66 -3.83 19.48
C LEU A 139 21.54 -3.21 18.64
N THR A 140 21.01 -4.00 17.71
CA THR A 140 19.90 -3.61 16.84
C THR A 140 18.84 -4.69 16.84
N ASP A 141 17.57 -4.29 16.84
CA ASP A 141 16.42 -5.19 16.79
C ASP A 141 16.45 -6.12 15.58
N THR A 142 17.01 -5.65 14.46
CA THR A 142 17.16 -6.43 13.23
C THR A 142 18.12 -7.60 13.37
N GLU A 143 19.23 -7.41 14.10
CA GLU A 143 20.12 -8.51 14.47
C GLU A 143 19.40 -9.50 15.38
N VAL A 144 18.68 -9.00 16.39
CA VAL A 144 17.88 -9.84 17.28
C VAL A 144 16.87 -10.68 16.50
N SER A 145 16.19 -10.08 15.53
CA SER A 145 15.17 -10.73 14.70
C SER A 145 15.76 -11.84 13.83
N VAL A 146 16.91 -11.60 13.18
CA VAL A 146 17.52 -12.61 12.31
C VAL A 146 18.16 -13.75 13.12
N LEU A 147 18.67 -13.46 14.31
CA LEU A 147 19.17 -14.49 15.23
C LEU A 147 18.04 -15.37 15.76
N LEU A 148 16.86 -14.78 16.02
CA LEU A 148 15.66 -15.52 16.38
C LEU A 148 15.18 -16.41 15.23
N PHE A 149 15.14 -15.86 14.01
CA PHE A 149 14.76 -16.64 12.83
C PHE A 149 15.74 -17.81 12.59
N ASP A 150 17.06 -17.58 12.62
CA ASP A 150 18.07 -18.62 12.44
C ASP A 150 18.00 -19.71 13.54
N LEU A 151 17.76 -19.32 14.79
CA LEU A 151 17.53 -20.26 15.89
C LEU A 151 16.36 -21.21 15.59
N LEU A 152 15.19 -20.64 15.24
CA LEU A 152 13.99 -21.42 14.98
C LEU A 152 14.11 -22.28 13.71
N ASN A 153 14.77 -21.74 12.67
CA ASN A 153 14.97 -22.42 11.39
C ASN A 153 16.03 -23.53 11.47
N ARG A 154 17.28 -23.15 11.76
CA ARG A 154 18.45 -24.04 11.60
C ARG A 154 18.65 -24.96 12.79
N GLU A 155 18.43 -24.47 14.00
CA GLU A 155 18.74 -25.20 15.23
C GLU A 155 17.54 -26.02 15.72
N TYR A 156 16.33 -25.44 15.69
CA TYR A 156 15.12 -26.16 16.10
C TYR A 156 14.44 -26.91 14.94
N GLY A 157 14.72 -26.54 13.69
CA GLY A 157 14.22 -27.25 12.52
C GLY A 157 12.71 -27.09 12.33
N TYR A 158 12.13 -25.96 12.76
CA TYR A 158 10.71 -25.74 12.64
C TYR A 158 10.28 -25.50 11.18
N PRO A 159 9.10 -25.99 10.76
CA PRO A 159 8.47 -25.53 9.53
C PRO A 159 8.28 -24.02 9.54
N LEU A 160 8.37 -23.38 8.37
CA LEU A 160 8.30 -21.92 8.24
C LEU A 160 7.00 -21.33 8.84
N GLU A 161 5.87 -22.03 8.72
CA GLU A 161 4.60 -21.64 9.36
C GLU A 161 4.77 -21.41 10.87
N TYR A 162 5.48 -22.31 11.56
CA TYR A 162 5.66 -22.26 13.01
C TYR A 162 6.75 -21.27 13.43
N ILE A 163 7.72 -21.01 12.55
CA ILE A 163 8.67 -19.90 12.74
C ILE A 163 7.90 -18.57 12.69
N ILE A 164 7.04 -18.39 11.68
CA ILE A 164 6.19 -17.21 11.55
C ILE A 164 5.26 -17.11 12.76
N GLU A 165 4.63 -18.19 13.21
CA GLU A 165 3.78 -18.19 14.41
C GLU A 165 4.55 -17.80 15.69
N ALA A 166 5.78 -18.28 15.85
CA ALA A 166 6.60 -17.92 16.99
C ALA A 166 7.02 -16.44 16.99
N MET A 167 7.12 -15.80 15.82
CA MET A 167 7.51 -14.39 15.69
C MET A 167 6.32 -13.43 15.62
N ALA A 168 5.26 -13.79 14.90
CA ALA A 168 3.99 -13.08 14.74
C ALA A 168 2.83 -14.00 15.17
N PRO A 169 2.58 -14.11 16.48
CA PRO A 169 1.58 -15.03 17.02
C PRO A 169 0.17 -14.65 16.57
N THR A 170 -0.65 -15.66 16.27
CA THR A 170 -2.08 -15.48 16.02
C THR A 170 -2.83 -15.41 17.36
N THR A 171 -3.48 -14.28 17.65
CA THR A 171 -4.04 -13.97 18.97
C THR A 171 -5.56 -13.83 18.97
N GLU A 172 -6.18 -13.99 20.15
CA GLU A 172 -7.59 -13.65 20.41
C GLU A 172 -8.57 -14.30 19.40
N LEU A 173 -9.48 -13.52 18.82
CA LEU A 173 -10.51 -13.99 17.89
C LEU A 173 -9.93 -14.76 16.70
N ASP A 174 -8.75 -14.37 16.20
CA ASP A 174 -8.08 -15.09 15.12
C ASP A 174 -7.70 -16.49 15.54
N PHE A 175 -7.17 -16.64 16.75
CA PHE A 175 -6.80 -17.94 17.29
C PHE A 175 -8.03 -18.85 17.41
N ASP A 176 -9.16 -18.30 17.89
CA ASP A 176 -10.40 -19.06 18.04
C ASP A 176 -11.01 -19.51 16.70
N ARG A 177 -10.73 -18.76 15.61
CA ARG A 177 -11.17 -19.10 14.25
C ARG A 177 -10.30 -20.16 13.57
N LEU A 178 -9.11 -20.44 14.08
CA LEU A 178 -8.26 -21.50 13.53
C LEU A 178 -8.87 -22.89 13.74
N PRO A 179 -8.59 -23.86 12.86
CA PRO A 179 -8.92 -25.27 13.10
C PRO A 179 -8.34 -25.77 14.43
N ALA A 180 -9.08 -26.64 15.14
CA ALA A 180 -8.69 -27.12 16.48
C ALA A 180 -7.30 -27.80 16.54
N GLU A 181 -6.84 -28.40 15.44
CA GLU A 181 -5.48 -28.96 15.33
C GLU A 181 -4.40 -27.87 15.32
N LYS A 182 -4.63 -26.79 14.56
CA LYS A 182 -3.74 -25.62 14.53
C LYS A 182 -3.73 -24.94 15.89
N GLN A 183 -4.88 -24.75 16.52
CA GLN A 183 -4.95 -24.17 17.88
C GLN A 183 -4.05 -24.93 18.88
N ARG A 184 -4.10 -26.26 18.91
CA ARG A 184 -3.24 -27.06 19.82
C ARG A 184 -1.75 -26.83 19.56
N THR A 185 -1.37 -26.83 18.29
CA THR A 185 0.04 -26.66 17.89
C THR A 185 0.51 -25.23 18.16
N TYR A 186 -0.27 -24.23 17.76
CA TYR A 186 0.04 -22.82 17.95
C TYR A 186 0.08 -22.47 19.43
N HIS A 187 -0.83 -23.00 20.26
CA HIS A 187 -0.76 -22.84 21.70
C HIS A 187 0.58 -23.35 22.27
N ALA A 188 1.07 -24.51 21.81
CA ALA A 188 2.36 -25.03 22.25
C ALA A 188 3.54 -24.15 21.79
N VAL A 189 3.50 -23.66 20.54
CA VAL A 189 4.49 -22.72 20.00
C VAL A 189 4.48 -21.42 20.79
N GLN A 190 3.33 -20.76 20.92
CA GLN A 190 3.17 -19.51 21.67
C GLN A 190 3.61 -19.67 23.12
N THR A 191 3.16 -20.72 23.83
CA THR A 191 3.56 -20.97 25.22
C THR A 191 5.08 -21.07 25.38
N THR A 192 5.77 -21.61 24.38
CA THR A 192 7.23 -21.80 24.41
C THR A 192 8.00 -20.54 23.99
N HIS A 193 7.44 -19.75 23.06
CA HIS A 193 8.17 -18.72 22.33
C HIS A 193 7.68 -17.28 22.59
N ILE A 194 6.59 -17.05 23.31
CA ILE A 194 5.99 -15.72 23.48
C ILE A 194 6.95 -14.66 24.04
N HIS A 195 7.86 -15.05 24.94
CA HIS A 195 8.88 -14.14 25.48
C HIS A 195 9.96 -13.74 24.47
N GLY A 196 10.11 -14.52 23.39
CA GLY A 196 10.98 -14.22 22.26
C GLY A 196 10.24 -13.58 21.08
N SER A 197 8.90 -13.53 21.08
CA SER A 197 8.13 -12.93 20.00
C SER A 197 8.32 -11.40 19.97
N PRO A 198 8.71 -10.80 18.83
CA PRO A 198 8.77 -9.35 18.68
C PRO A 198 7.45 -8.63 18.98
N ASP A 199 7.52 -7.54 19.74
CA ASP A 199 6.38 -6.66 20.04
C ASP A 199 6.74 -5.19 19.77
N GLY A 200 5.72 -4.37 19.53
CA GLY A 200 5.84 -3.00 19.07
C GLY A 200 5.78 -2.86 17.55
N PRO A 201 6.10 -1.68 17.01
CA PRO A 201 5.97 -1.43 15.58
C PRO A 201 7.08 -2.09 14.76
N TRP A 202 6.75 -3.10 13.94
CA TRP A 202 7.74 -3.77 13.09
C TRP A 202 7.14 -4.39 11.81
N PHE A 203 7.93 -4.56 10.76
CA PHE A 203 7.69 -5.61 9.76
C PHE A 203 9.03 -6.20 9.35
N PHE A 204 9.03 -7.42 8.84
CA PHE A 204 10.22 -8.07 8.30
C PHE A 204 10.11 -8.29 6.79
N ILE A 205 11.25 -8.15 6.11
CA ILE A 205 11.48 -8.71 4.78
C ILE A 205 12.74 -9.57 4.88
N ILE A 206 12.61 -10.84 4.53
CA ILE A 206 13.66 -11.85 4.69
C ILE A 206 13.96 -12.47 3.33
N ALA A 207 15.19 -12.33 2.87
CA ALA A 207 15.71 -13.14 1.77
C ALA A 207 16.34 -14.41 2.37
N ARG A 208 15.86 -15.58 1.96
CA ARG A 208 16.35 -16.88 2.42
C ARG A 208 16.84 -17.70 1.23
N ASN A 209 18.02 -18.28 1.37
CA ASN A 209 18.47 -19.39 0.52
C ASN A 209 18.31 -20.70 1.29
N GLU A 210 17.67 -21.70 0.69
CA GLU A 210 17.61 -23.05 1.24
C GLU A 210 18.56 -23.97 0.45
N PRO A 211 19.84 -24.08 0.87
CA PRO A 211 20.86 -24.77 0.08
C PRO A 211 20.74 -26.31 0.10
N TYR A 212 19.87 -26.86 0.96
CA TYR A 212 19.66 -28.30 1.07
C TYR A 212 18.56 -28.79 0.13
N GLU A 213 17.59 -27.94 -0.19
CA GLU A 213 16.46 -28.24 -1.08
C GLU A 213 16.44 -27.42 -2.37
N ASP A 214 17.45 -26.55 -2.56
CA ASP A 214 17.73 -25.78 -3.77
C ASP A 214 16.58 -24.85 -4.19
N TYR A 215 16.21 -23.94 -3.30
CA TYR A 215 15.25 -22.87 -3.60
C TYR A 215 15.59 -21.55 -2.88
N PHE A 216 15.06 -20.45 -3.41
CA PHE A 216 15.18 -19.12 -2.82
C PHE A 216 13.82 -18.63 -2.34
N GLN A 217 13.80 -17.82 -1.30
CA GLN A 217 12.56 -17.23 -0.78
C GLN A 217 12.71 -15.76 -0.42
N LEU A 218 11.69 -14.97 -0.74
CA LEU A 218 11.47 -13.63 -0.23
C LEU A 218 10.22 -13.68 0.65
N ILE A 219 10.37 -13.42 1.94
CA ILE A 219 9.32 -13.57 2.95
C ILE A 219 9.01 -12.20 3.53
N GLY A 220 7.74 -11.79 3.52
CA GLY A 220 7.27 -10.62 4.27
C GLY A 220 6.44 -11.07 5.46
N ILE A 221 6.68 -10.49 6.63
CA ILE A 221 5.91 -10.72 7.86
C ILE A 221 5.50 -9.37 8.43
N THR A 222 4.19 -9.18 8.62
CA THR A 222 3.61 -7.96 9.22
C THR A 222 3.43 -8.16 10.74
N ASP A 223 3.64 -7.10 11.53
CA ASP A 223 3.37 -7.16 12.98
C ASP A 223 1.89 -7.37 13.29
N THR A 224 1.63 -8.00 14.44
CA THR A 224 0.28 -8.37 14.90
C THR A 224 -0.60 -7.15 15.22
N ALA A 225 0.01 -5.99 15.51
CA ALA A 225 -0.70 -4.76 15.86
C ALA A 225 -0.84 -3.79 14.66
N MET A 226 -0.41 -4.20 13.46
CA MET A 226 -0.50 -3.42 12.22
C MET A 226 0.09 -2.01 12.34
N LEU A 227 1.19 -1.86 13.05
CA LEU A 227 1.79 -0.57 13.37
C LEU A 227 2.74 -0.05 12.29
N ARG A 228 3.12 -0.90 11.32
CA ARG A 228 3.91 -0.49 10.15
C ARG A 228 3.21 -0.85 8.83
N PRO A 229 3.34 -0.02 7.80
CA PRO A 229 2.82 -0.35 6.48
C PRO A 229 3.71 -1.41 5.82
N GLN A 230 3.07 -2.42 5.23
CA GLN A 230 3.71 -3.39 4.35
C GLN A 230 2.76 -3.68 3.19
N VAL A 231 3.29 -3.56 1.97
CA VAL A 231 2.56 -3.80 0.72
C VAL A 231 3.25 -4.94 -0.03
N PHE A 232 2.45 -5.87 -0.49
CA PHE A 232 2.86 -6.97 -1.36
C PHE A 232 2.35 -6.70 -2.77
N ALA A 233 3.10 -7.15 -3.77
CA ALA A 233 2.64 -7.15 -5.15
C ALA A 233 3.12 -8.37 -5.93
N LEU A 234 2.32 -8.76 -6.90
CA LEU A 234 2.58 -9.89 -7.79
C LEU A 234 2.38 -9.48 -9.25
N VAL A 235 3.33 -9.86 -10.09
CA VAL A 235 3.26 -9.83 -11.56
C VAL A 235 3.29 -11.27 -12.05
N GLU A 236 2.27 -11.66 -12.81
CA GLU A 236 2.18 -12.96 -13.48
C GLU A 236 1.99 -12.75 -14.98
N ALA A 237 3.09 -12.56 -15.70
CA ALA A 237 3.11 -12.54 -17.16
C ALA A 237 3.65 -13.87 -17.73
N GLU A 238 3.34 -14.16 -18.98
CA GLU A 238 3.74 -15.42 -19.65
C GLU A 238 5.26 -15.60 -19.69
N GLU A 239 6.02 -14.51 -19.86
CA GLU A 239 7.49 -14.55 -19.95
C GLU A 239 8.19 -14.16 -18.65
N VAL A 240 7.49 -13.52 -17.71
CA VAL A 240 8.09 -12.89 -16.52
C VAL A 240 7.14 -12.97 -15.33
N GLN A 241 7.65 -13.48 -14.20
CA GLN A 241 6.97 -13.44 -12.90
C GLN A 241 7.82 -12.65 -11.90
N ILE A 242 7.19 -11.76 -11.13
CA ILE A 242 7.88 -10.94 -10.12
C ILE A 242 7.05 -10.85 -8.84
N GLY A 243 7.68 -11.13 -7.71
CA GLY A 243 7.17 -10.85 -6.37
C GLY A 243 7.87 -9.66 -5.76
N LEU A 244 7.11 -8.71 -5.20
CA LEU A 244 7.64 -7.47 -4.60
C LEU A 244 7.05 -7.28 -3.21
N ILE A 245 7.88 -6.82 -2.28
CA ILE A 245 7.49 -6.44 -0.91
C ILE A 245 8.13 -5.09 -0.62
N ALA A 246 7.34 -4.12 -0.16
CA ALA A 246 7.82 -2.80 0.20
C ALA A 246 7.04 -2.22 1.38
N SER A 247 7.57 -1.17 2.00
CA SER A 247 6.80 -0.40 3.00
C SER A 247 5.59 0.29 2.38
N GLU A 248 5.71 0.74 1.14
CA GLU A 248 4.72 1.60 0.51
C GLU A 248 4.58 1.26 -0.98
N LYS A 249 3.38 1.49 -1.54
CA LYS A 249 3.05 1.05 -2.90
C LYS A 249 3.91 1.76 -3.97
N GLN A 250 4.26 3.02 -3.77
CA GLN A 250 5.03 3.77 -4.77
C GLN A 250 6.45 3.21 -4.98
N ALA A 251 7.03 2.53 -3.99
CA ALA A 251 8.34 1.88 -4.17
C ALA A 251 8.22 0.70 -5.16
N ILE A 252 7.13 -0.06 -5.08
CA ILE A 252 6.79 -1.13 -6.01
C ILE A 252 6.55 -0.54 -7.41
N ASP A 253 5.75 0.52 -7.50
CA ASP A 253 5.44 1.16 -8.79
C ASP A 253 6.68 1.77 -9.44
N ALA A 254 7.57 2.39 -8.67
CA ALA A 254 8.84 2.93 -9.16
C ALA A 254 9.76 1.81 -9.67
N THR A 255 9.80 0.66 -8.97
CA THR A 255 10.58 -0.51 -9.39
C THR A 255 10.06 -1.06 -10.72
N LEU A 256 8.75 -1.30 -10.84
CA LEU A 256 8.15 -1.82 -12.06
C LEU A 256 8.27 -0.85 -13.23
N LYS A 257 8.10 0.45 -12.98
CA LYS A 257 8.34 1.48 -14.01
C LYS A 257 9.79 1.47 -14.49
N SER A 258 10.76 1.39 -13.58
CA SER A 258 12.19 1.32 -13.95
C SER A 258 12.47 0.08 -14.82
N LEU A 259 11.95 -1.08 -14.44
CA LEU A 259 12.10 -2.32 -15.21
C LEU A 259 11.45 -2.20 -16.60
N ALA A 260 10.22 -1.68 -16.67
CA ALA A 260 9.49 -1.50 -17.92
C ALA A 260 10.13 -0.46 -18.85
N ASP A 261 10.82 0.55 -18.30
CA ASP A 261 11.55 1.56 -19.08
C ASP A 261 12.83 0.97 -19.71
N GLU A 262 13.50 0.05 -19.02
CA GLU A 262 14.67 -0.68 -19.52
C GLU A 262 14.30 -1.81 -20.49
N ASP A 263 13.24 -2.57 -20.20
CA ASP A 263 12.80 -3.70 -21.02
C ASP A 263 11.26 -3.82 -21.02
N LYS A 264 10.67 -3.66 -22.21
CA LYS A 264 9.21 -3.62 -22.42
C LYS A 264 8.50 -4.96 -22.23
N ARG A 265 9.24 -6.05 -21.95
CA ARG A 265 8.64 -7.32 -21.50
C ARG A 265 8.14 -7.23 -20.07
N PHE A 266 8.71 -6.34 -19.26
CA PHE A 266 8.25 -6.10 -17.90
C PHE A 266 7.07 -5.12 -17.90
N PRO A 267 5.94 -5.46 -17.27
CA PRO A 267 4.82 -4.54 -17.11
C PRO A 267 5.16 -3.44 -16.10
N ALA A 268 4.66 -2.22 -16.33
CA ALA A 268 4.89 -1.08 -15.46
C ALA A 268 3.94 -1.02 -14.24
N VAL A 269 2.94 -1.91 -14.20
CA VAL A 269 1.90 -1.96 -13.17
C VAL A 269 1.75 -3.41 -12.72
N ALA A 270 1.70 -3.65 -11.40
CA ALA A 270 1.51 -5.01 -10.90
C ALA A 270 0.09 -5.51 -11.16
N ASP A 271 -0.06 -6.83 -11.25
CA ASP A 271 -1.35 -7.48 -11.46
C ASP A 271 -2.20 -7.50 -10.18
N LYS A 272 -1.53 -7.60 -9.03
CA LYS A 272 -2.15 -7.58 -7.71
C LYS A 272 -1.31 -6.76 -6.73
N TYR A 273 -1.98 -5.97 -5.92
CA TYR A 273 -1.43 -5.30 -4.73
C TYR A 273 -2.29 -5.67 -3.53
N TRP A 274 -1.69 -5.89 -2.37
CA TRP A 274 -2.44 -6.08 -1.14
C TRP A 274 -1.63 -5.70 0.09
N ASN A 275 -2.35 -5.35 1.15
CA ASN A 275 -1.85 -5.27 2.51
C ASN A 275 -2.34 -6.51 3.28
N ALA A 276 -1.69 -6.82 4.38
CA ALA A 276 -2.03 -7.98 5.20
C ALA A 276 -2.01 -7.63 6.68
N ARG A 277 -2.85 -8.32 7.46
CA ARG A 277 -2.89 -8.14 8.92
C ARG A 277 -2.05 -9.22 9.61
N GLY A 278 -1.05 -8.80 10.38
CA GLY A 278 -0.22 -9.71 11.16
C GLY A 278 -1.05 -10.62 12.07
N GLY A 279 -0.72 -11.90 12.09
CA GLY A 279 -1.40 -12.86 12.98
C GLY A 279 -2.82 -13.27 12.55
N SER A 280 -3.32 -12.81 11.40
CA SER A 280 -4.68 -13.13 10.93
C SER A 280 -4.91 -14.64 10.74
N TYR A 281 -6.11 -15.13 11.05
CA TYR A 281 -6.50 -16.53 10.80
C TYR A 281 -6.65 -16.87 9.30
N THR A 282 -6.74 -15.85 8.44
CA THR A 282 -6.94 -15.99 6.98
C THR A 282 -5.64 -16.23 6.22
N ASP A 283 -4.59 -15.49 6.55
CA ASP A 283 -3.30 -15.53 5.84
C ASP A 283 -2.06 -15.39 6.74
N GLY A 284 -2.26 -15.17 8.04
CA GLY A 284 -1.19 -14.97 9.02
C GLY A 284 -0.47 -13.64 8.94
N GLY A 285 -0.83 -12.75 8.01
CA GLY A 285 -0.10 -11.52 7.72
C GLY A 285 1.29 -11.75 7.13
N ALA A 286 1.50 -12.90 6.49
CA ALA A 286 2.79 -13.27 5.94
C ALA A 286 2.64 -13.93 4.57
N PHE A 287 3.49 -13.50 3.62
CA PHE A 287 3.52 -14.01 2.26
C PHE A 287 4.95 -14.37 1.85
N ILE A 288 5.06 -15.50 1.15
CA ILE A 288 6.31 -16.16 0.80
C ILE A 288 6.37 -16.29 -0.72
N PHE A 289 7.32 -15.61 -1.34
CA PHE A 289 7.67 -15.75 -2.74
C PHE A 289 8.80 -16.76 -2.86
N THR A 290 8.51 -17.97 -3.34
CA THR A 290 9.48 -19.05 -3.51
C THR A 290 9.89 -19.17 -4.97
N ILE A 291 11.19 -19.16 -5.24
CA ILE A 291 11.75 -19.47 -6.56
C ILE A 291 12.37 -20.87 -6.48
N LYS A 292 11.81 -21.81 -7.24
CA LYS A 292 12.30 -23.20 -7.34
C LYS A 292 12.26 -23.65 -8.79
N ASN A 293 13.36 -24.23 -9.29
CA ASN A 293 13.50 -24.62 -10.70
C ASN A 293 13.24 -23.50 -11.72
N GLY A 294 13.40 -22.23 -11.33
CA GLY A 294 13.15 -21.07 -12.18
C GLY A 294 11.69 -20.59 -12.21
N GLU A 295 10.79 -21.24 -11.47
CA GLU A 295 9.37 -20.82 -11.35
C GLU A 295 9.15 -20.08 -10.03
N LEU A 296 8.31 -19.04 -10.08
CA LEU A 296 7.90 -18.26 -8.91
C LEU A 296 6.53 -18.74 -8.40
N GLU A 297 6.46 -19.07 -7.13
CA GLU A 297 5.21 -19.35 -6.42
C GLU A 297 5.06 -18.39 -5.24
N CYS A 298 3.86 -17.81 -5.06
CA CYS A 298 3.52 -17.02 -3.89
C CYS A 298 2.54 -17.79 -3.00
N THR A 299 2.86 -17.97 -1.72
CA THR A 299 1.95 -18.57 -0.73
C THR A 299 1.76 -17.67 0.49
N ASN A 300 0.65 -17.83 1.21
CA ASN A 300 0.48 -17.24 2.54
C ASN A 300 1.11 -18.14 3.64
N LYS A 301 1.04 -17.72 4.91
CA LYS A 301 1.55 -18.48 6.07
C LYS A 301 1.09 -19.93 6.12
N PHE A 302 -0.11 -20.22 5.64
CA PHE A 302 -0.74 -21.53 5.70
C PHE A 302 -0.48 -22.41 4.46
N GLY A 303 0.30 -21.90 3.50
CA GLY A 303 0.65 -22.60 2.26
C GLY A 303 -0.39 -22.46 1.15
N GLU A 304 -1.38 -21.59 1.30
CA GLU A 304 -2.37 -21.33 0.25
C GLU A 304 -1.76 -20.44 -0.82
N VAL A 305 -1.95 -20.81 -2.09
CA VAL A 305 -1.32 -20.14 -3.22
C VAL A 305 -2.06 -18.85 -3.56
N VAL A 306 -1.32 -17.76 -3.67
CA VAL A 306 -1.82 -16.46 -4.12
C VAL A 306 -1.56 -16.31 -5.60
N LYS A 307 -2.64 -16.20 -6.39
CA LYS A 307 -2.59 -15.98 -7.83
C LYS A 307 -3.45 -14.79 -8.26
N THR A 308 -3.22 -14.37 -9.49
CA THR A 308 -4.05 -13.43 -10.25
C THR A 308 -5.09 -14.20 -11.07
N PRO A 309 -6.15 -13.54 -11.59
CA PRO A 309 -7.20 -14.19 -12.36
C PRO A 309 -6.67 -15.02 -13.54
N GLU A 310 -7.19 -16.23 -13.69
CA GLU A 310 -6.84 -17.15 -14.78
C GLU A 310 -7.47 -16.71 -16.12
N GLY A 311 -6.89 -17.12 -17.24
CA GLY A 311 -7.42 -16.82 -18.57
C GLY A 311 -7.22 -15.37 -19.06
N GLN A 312 -6.57 -14.52 -18.26
CA GLN A 312 -6.18 -13.16 -18.66
C GLN A 312 -4.70 -13.11 -19.07
N ARG A 313 -4.42 -12.39 -20.15
CA ARG A 313 -3.07 -12.15 -20.67
C ARG A 313 -2.67 -10.69 -20.61
N HIS A 314 -1.37 -10.44 -20.56
CA HIS A 314 -0.81 -9.10 -20.72
C HIS A 314 -0.86 -8.66 -22.18
N CYS A 315 -1.01 -7.36 -22.41
CA CYS A 315 -0.80 -6.79 -23.73
C CYS A 315 0.69 -6.72 -24.05
N ASP A 316 1.05 -7.02 -25.30
CA ASP A 316 2.45 -7.00 -25.73
C ASP A 316 2.91 -5.56 -26.02
N PHE A 317 3.63 -4.97 -25.06
CA PHE A 317 4.17 -3.61 -25.16
C PHE A 317 5.47 -3.52 -25.99
N THR A 318 6.09 -4.64 -26.36
CA THR A 318 7.26 -4.65 -27.25
C THR A 318 6.87 -4.29 -28.69
N LYS A 319 5.62 -4.56 -29.07
CA LYS A 319 5.08 -4.19 -30.37
C LYS A 319 4.79 -2.68 -30.44
N PRO A 320 5.30 -1.97 -31.47
CA PRO A 320 5.00 -0.55 -31.65
C PRO A 320 3.53 -0.35 -32.02
N VAL A 321 2.95 0.74 -31.53
CA VAL A 321 1.60 1.15 -31.86
C VAL A 321 1.68 2.43 -32.67
N SER A 322 1.30 2.35 -33.94
CA SER A 322 1.10 3.55 -34.75
C SER A 322 -0.29 4.10 -34.43
N PRO A 323 -0.40 5.35 -33.93
CA PRO A 323 -1.70 5.98 -33.80
C PRO A 323 -2.35 6.08 -35.18
N PRO A 324 -3.67 5.90 -35.27
CA PRO A 324 -4.38 5.98 -36.54
C PRO A 324 -4.31 7.39 -37.12
N SER A 325 -4.25 7.49 -38.46
CA SER A 325 -4.22 8.75 -39.22
C SER A 325 -5.43 9.64 -38.94
N GLN A 326 -6.60 9.05 -38.72
CA GLN A 326 -7.81 9.72 -38.27
C GLN A 326 -8.41 8.97 -37.10
N LEU A 327 -8.97 9.68 -36.11
CA LEU A 327 -9.64 9.08 -34.96
C LEU A 327 -10.79 8.13 -35.37
N GLN A 328 -11.40 8.40 -36.53
CA GLN A 328 -12.45 7.59 -37.15
C GLN A 328 -11.94 6.20 -37.55
N ASP A 329 -10.68 6.09 -37.96
CA ASP A 329 -10.03 4.82 -38.31
C ASP A 329 -9.75 3.97 -37.05
N ALA A 330 -9.57 4.63 -35.90
CA ALA A 330 -9.39 3.99 -34.59
C ALA A 330 -10.68 3.33 -34.08
N CYS A 331 -11.78 4.07 -34.22
CA CYS A 331 -13.05 3.72 -33.58
C CYS A 331 -14.02 2.96 -34.50
N GLY A 332 -13.65 2.68 -35.76
CA GLY A 332 -14.45 1.88 -36.68
C GLY A 332 -15.52 2.68 -37.45
N GLY A 333 -15.25 3.94 -37.80
CA GLY A 333 -16.09 4.76 -38.68
C GLY A 333 -16.45 6.15 -38.14
N GLN A 334 -17.14 6.95 -38.97
CA GLN A 334 -17.50 8.36 -38.70
C GLN A 334 -18.32 8.54 -37.41
N ASP A 335 -19.19 7.60 -37.05
CA ASP A 335 -20.07 7.70 -35.87
C ASP A 335 -19.41 7.31 -34.53
N ALA A 336 -18.25 6.65 -34.57
CA ALA A 336 -17.73 5.98 -33.38
C ALA A 336 -16.84 6.86 -32.50
N CYS A 337 -16.02 7.75 -33.07
CA CYS A 337 -15.27 8.77 -32.31
C CYS A 337 -15.01 10.07 -33.08
N GLY A 338 -15.23 10.17 -34.40
CA GLY A 338 -14.94 11.39 -35.16
C GLY A 338 -16.06 12.41 -35.09
N GLY A 339 -16.18 13.18 -34.01
CA GLY A 339 -17.23 14.21 -33.86
C GLY A 339 -18.65 13.67 -33.56
N GLY A 340 -18.80 12.36 -33.32
CA GLY A 340 -20.05 11.73 -32.92
C GLY A 340 -20.48 12.05 -31.48
N GLU A 341 -21.72 11.68 -31.12
CA GLU A 341 -22.33 11.95 -29.80
C GLU A 341 -21.51 11.49 -28.59
N LYS A 342 -20.60 10.53 -28.76
CA LYS A 342 -19.81 9.94 -27.68
C LYS A 342 -18.74 10.89 -27.12
N LEU A 343 -18.16 11.75 -27.95
CA LEU A 343 -17.21 12.80 -27.52
C LEU A 343 -17.88 14.01 -26.86
N LYS A 344 -19.21 13.98 -26.68
CA LYS A 344 -19.94 15.06 -25.99
C LYS A 344 -20.09 14.82 -24.48
N ASN A 345 -19.84 13.59 -24.02
CA ASN A 345 -20.07 13.18 -22.63
C ASN A 345 -19.01 12.15 -22.16
N PRO A 346 -18.28 12.43 -21.07
CA PRO A 346 -17.27 11.52 -20.51
C PRO A 346 -17.79 10.12 -20.18
N LEU A 347 -19.00 10.00 -19.64
CA LEU A 347 -19.61 8.71 -19.32
C LEU A 347 -19.93 7.90 -20.58
N LYS A 348 -20.35 8.55 -21.67
CA LYS A 348 -20.58 7.87 -22.96
C LYS A 348 -19.26 7.36 -23.56
N LEU A 349 -18.18 8.14 -23.43
CA LEU A 349 -16.85 7.72 -23.85
C LEU A 349 -16.33 6.55 -23.00
N PHE A 350 -16.51 6.62 -21.68
CA PHE A 350 -16.18 5.53 -20.76
C PHE A 350 -16.92 4.24 -21.12
N GLU A 351 -18.24 4.26 -21.31
CA GLU A 351 -19.01 3.06 -21.68
C GLU A 351 -18.56 2.49 -23.04
N PHE A 352 -18.20 3.33 -24.00
CA PHE A 352 -17.63 2.88 -25.26
C PHE A 352 -16.28 2.18 -25.07
N LEU A 353 -15.37 2.77 -24.28
CA LEU A 353 -14.06 2.20 -24.01
C LEU A 353 -14.16 0.92 -23.18
N LYS A 354 -15.01 0.89 -22.16
CA LYS A 354 -15.33 -0.29 -21.34
C LYS A 354 -15.75 -1.48 -22.20
N ASN A 355 -16.71 -1.28 -23.10
CA ASN A 355 -17.12 -2.33 -24.04
C ASN A 355 -15.98 -2.73 -24.99
N GLY A 356 -15.20 -1.74 -25.45
CA GLY A 356 -14.02 -1.97 -26.27
C GLY A 356 -12.92 -2.79 -25.58
N VAL A 357 -12.64 -2.55 -24.30
CA VAL A 357 -11.66 -3.33 -23.52
C VAL A 357 -12.03 -4.81 -23.50
N LYS A 358 -13.32 -5.11 -23.31
CA LYS A 358 -13.84 -6.48 -23.31
C LYS A 358 -13.75 -7.14 -24.68
N GLU A 359 -14.15 -6.44 -25.74
CA GLU A 359 -14.35 -7.04 -27.08
C GLU A 359 -13.12 -7.00 -28.00
N TRP A 360 -12.26 -5.99 -27.87
CA TRP A 360 -11.16 -5.77 -28.79
C TRP A 360 -9.92 -6.56 -28.40
N ASP A 361 -9.03 -6.86 -29.36
CA ASP A 361 -7.69 -7.32 -29.01
C ASP A 361 -6.82 -6.19 -28.41
N CYS A 362 -5.69 -6.56 -27.81
CA CYS A 362 -4.75 -5.60 -27.23
C CYS A 362 -4.26 -4.53 -28.22
N ASN A 363 -4.05 -4.88 -29.49
CA ASN A 363 -3.53 -3.93 -30.47
C ASN A 363 -4.57 -2.87 -30.83
N LYS A 364 -5.82 -3.28 -31.04
CA LYS A 364 -6.93 -2.38 -31.30
C LYS A 364 -7.21 -1.48 -30.10
N LEU A 365 -7.20 -2.01 -28.87
CA LEU A 365 -7.32 -1.20 -27.66
C LEU A 365 -6.22 -0.13 -27.58
N ARG A 366 -4.96 -0.54 -27.71
CA ARG A 366 -3.81 0.37 -27.68
C ARG A 366 -3.90 1.44 -28.77
N ARG A 367 -4.29 1.06 -30.00
CA ARG A 367 -4.46 2.01 -31.13
C ARG A 367 -5.58 3.01 -30.87
N THR A 368 -6.71 2.58 -30.32
CA THR A 368 -7.85 3.46 -30.01
C THR A 368 -7.49 4.46 -28.92
N VAL A 369 -6.90 4.00 -27.82
CA VAL A 369 -6.50 4.87 -26.71
C VAL A 369 -5.39 5.83 -27.13
N ALA A 370 -4.40 5.38 -27.90
CA ALA A 370 -3.38 6.25 -28.48
C ALA A 370 -3.98 7.29 -29.45
N GLY A 371 -4.96 6.90 -30.26
CA GLY A 371 -5.68 7.82 -31.14
C GLY A 371 -6.43 8.91 -30.36
N LEU A 372 -7.10 8.55 -29.26
CA LEU A 372 -7.78 9.51 -28.38
C LEU A 372 -6.79 10.50 -27.75
N ALA A 373 -5.63 10.02 -27.30
CA ALA A 373 -4.57 10.88 -26.80
C ALA A 373 -4.10 11.87 -27.89
N GLU A 374 -3.82 11.40 -29.10
CA GLU A 374 -3.41 12.27 -30.22
C GLU A 374 -4.48 13.30 -30.58
N PHE A 375 -5.75 12.91 -30.58
CA PHE A 375 -6.84 13.85 -30.79
C PHE A 375 -6.92 14.91 -29.69
N ALA A 376 -6.78 14.52 -28.41
CA ALA A 376 -6.78 15.45 -27.29
C ALA A 376 -5.57 16.39 -27.30
N VAL A 377 -4.43 15.95 -27.86
CA VAL A 377 -3.24 16.78 -28.06
C VAL A 377 -3.41 17.76 -29.23
N ALA A 378 -4.01 17.31 -30.33
CA ALA A 378 -4.14 18.11 -31.54
C ALA A 378 -5.34 19.09 -31.54
N THR A 379 -6.39 18.79 -30.76
CA THR A 379 -7.62 19.59 -30.75
C THR A 379 -7.42 20.95 -30.08
N ARG A 380 -8.09 21.97 -30.63
CA ARG A 380 -8.23 23.30 -30.01
C ARG A 380 -9.55 23.46 -29.24
N ASP A 381 -10.40 22.44 -29.25
CA ASP A 381 -11.63 22.42 -28.47
C ASP A 381 -11.36 21.87 -27.07
N GLU A 382 -11.27 22.78 -26.10
CA GLU A 382 -11.02 22.46 -24.69
C GLU A 382 -12.07 21.52 -24.10
N ARG A 383 -13.32 21.60 -24.57
CA ARG A 383 -14.38 20.70 -24.11
C ARG A 383 -14.11 19.27 -24.54
N SER A 384 -13.75 19.06 -25.81
CA SER A 384 -13.38 17.73 -26.29
C SER A 384 -12.14 17.17 -25.59
N LYS A 385 -11.12 18.01 -25.33
CA LYS A 385 -9.94 17.61 -24.55
C LYS A 385 -10.33 17.16 -23.14
N ALA A 386 -11.16 17.94 -22.44
CA ALA A 386 -11.66 17.59 -21.11
C ALA A 386 -12.46 16.27 -21.11
N VAL A 387 -13.32 16.05 -22.11
CA VAL A 387 -14.10 14.80 -22.24
C VAL A 387 -13.18 13.58 -22.41
N VAL A 388 -12.11 13.70 -23.20
CA VAL A 388 -11.14 12.61 -23.37
C VAL A 388 -10.40 12.33 -22.08
N ILE A 389 -9.89 13.37 -21.39
CA ILE A 389 -9.21 13.22 -20.10
C ILE A 389 -10.15 12.53 -19.11
N GLU A 390 -11.35 13.05 -18.89
CA GLU A 390 -12.30 12.49 -17.91
C GLU A 390 -12.76 11.08 -18.29
N GLY A 391 -12.97 10.79 -19.58
CA GLY A 391 -13.33 9.44 -20.03
C GLY A 391 -12.21 8.41 -19.82
N LEU A 392 -10.94 8.80 -20.02
CA LEU A 392 -9.78 7.97 -19.71
C LEU A 392 -9.58 7.82 -18.20
N THR A 393 -9.79 8.89 -17.43
CA THR A 393 -9.77 8.86 -15.96
C THR A 393 -10.82 7.91 -15.40
N LEU A 394 -12.06 7.93 -15.91
CA LEU A 394 -13.08 6.96 -15.53
C LEU A 394 -12.67 5.51 -15.85
N LEU A 395 -11.97 5.30 -16.98
CA LEU A 395 -11.43 4.00 -17.37
C LEU A 395 -10.28 3.55 -16.44
N ASN A 396 -9.49 4.47 -15.91
CA ASN A 396 -8.49 4.19 -14.87
C ASN A 396 -9.15 3.82 -13.53
N ASP A 397 -10.16 4.58 -13.14
CA ASP A 397 -10.71 4.60 -11.78
C ASP A 397 -11.78 3.53 -11.51
N ARG A 398 -12.68 3.29 -12.46
CA ARG A 398 -13.80 2.36 -12.26
C ARG A 398 -13.39 0.90 -12.45
N ARG A 399 -14.15 0.01 -11.82
CA ARG A 399 -14.04 -1.44 -11.98
C ARG A 399 -15.03 -1.91 -13.04
N TYR A 400 -14.57 -2.79 -13.92
CA TYR A 400 -15.33 -3.32 -15.05
C TYR A 400 -14.61 -4.55 -15.62
N GLU A 401 -15.34 -5.32 -16.43
CA GLU A 401 -14.86 -6.57 -17.04
C GLU A 401 -13.80 -6.29 -18.11
N THR A 402 -12.64 -6.95 -18.02
CA THR A 402 -11.51 -6.74 -18.93
C THR A 402 -11.40 -7.78 -20.05
N GLY A 403 -12.29 -8.78 -20.06
CA GLY A 403 -12.25 -9.88 -21.02
C GLY A 403 -10.97 -10.71 -20.82
N ASP A 404 -10.25 -10.95 -21.91
CA ASP A 404 -8.98 -11.70 -21.92
C ASP A 404 -7.76 -10.89 -21.48
N LYS A 405 -7.92 -9.62 -21.09
CA LYS A 405 -6.79 -8.74 -20.73
C LYS A 405 -6.66 -8.62 -19.23
N LYS A 406 -5.41 -8.59 -18.74
CA LYS A 406 -5.17 -8.18 -17.35
C LYS A 406 -5.46 -6.69 -17.16
N ARG A 407 -6.04 -6.35 -16.01
CA ARG A 407 -6.34 -4.95 -15.66
C ARG A 407 -5.08 -4.08 -15.63
N SER A 408 -3.97 -4.60 -15.14
CA SER A 408 -2.65 -3.96 -15.15
C SER A 408 -2.24 -3.43 -16.53
N SER A 409 -2.44 -4.24 -17.58
CA SER A 409 -2.19 -3.84 -18.97
C SER A 409 -3.12 -2.70 -19.41
N VAL A 410 -4.40 -2.75 -19.08
CA VAL A 410 -5.35 -1.66 -19.39
C VAL A 410 -4.96 -0.37 -18.68
N LEU A 411 -4.60 -0.45 -17.39
CA LEU A 411 -4.13 0.69 -16.60
C LEU A 411 -2.84 1.28 -17.18
N GLN A 412 -1.88 0.45 -17.58
CA GLN A 412 -0.66 0.93 -18.22
C GLN A 412 -0.97 1.71 -19.52
N ILE A 413 -1.85 1.18 -20.38
CA ILE A 413 -2.25 1.84 -21.63
C ILE A 413 -2.90 3.21 -21.35
N VAL A 414 -3.80 3.27 -20.37
CA VAL A 414 -4.51 4.49 -20.01
C VAL A 414 -3.58 5.52 -19.37
N ASN A 415 -2.70 5.09 -18.47
CA ASN A 415 -1.74 5.95 -17.79
C ASN A 415 -0.72 6.55 -18.77
N GLU A 416 -0.22 5.76 -19.72
CA GLU A 416 0.66 6.25 -20.80
C GLU A 416 -0.06 7.31 -21.66
N ALA A 417 -1.34 7.10 -21.98
CA ALA A 417 -2.14 8.05 -22.75
C ALA A 417 -2.44 9.35 -22.00
N LEU A 418 -2.82 9.27 -20.72
CA LEU A 418 -3.03 10.44 -19.87
C LEU A 418 -1.73 11.24 -19.71
N CYS A 419 -0.61 10.57 -19.42
CA CYS A 419 0.70 11.22 -19.34
C CYS A 419 1.04 11.95 -20.65
N ARG A 420 0.80 11.33 -21.82
CA ARG A 420 1.03 11.96 -23.12
C ARG A 420 0.20 13.23 -23.32
N ILE A 421 -1.09 13.22 -22.95
CA ILE A 421 -1.98 14.39 -23.04
C ILE A 421 -1.48 15.51 -22.13
N PHE A 422 -1.10 15.17 -20.89
CA PHE A 422 -0.60 16.15 -19.93
C PHE A 422 0.76 16.71 -20.36
N ASP A 423 1.70 15.88 -20.82
CA ASP A 423 3.03 16.32 -21.26
C ASP A 423 3.00 17.23 -22.50
N ALA A 424 2.03 17.04 -23.39
CA ALA A 424 1.86 17.88 -24.58
C ALA A 424 1.09 19.19 -24.30
N THR A 425 0.68 19.45 -23.06
CA THR A 425 0.04 20.71 -22.68
C THR A 425 1.05 21.86 -22.76
N PRO A 426 0.65 23.04 -23.30
CA PRO A 426 1.52 24.22 -23.36
C PRO A 426 2.13 24.59 -22.01
N ALA A 427 3.41 24.97 -22.01
CA ALA A 427 4.08 25.38 -20.78
C ALA A 427 3.47 26.69 -20.23
N VAL A 428 3.48 26.87 -18.90
CA VAL A 428 2.88 28.04 -18.23
C VAL A 428 3.43 29.39 -18.73
N GLU A 429 4.63 29.41 -19.30
CA GLU A 429 5.26 30.61 -19.87
C GLU A 429 4.79 30.99 -21.29
N GLU A 430 4.17 30.07 -22.04
CA GLU A 430 3.74 30.32 -23.42
C GLU A 430 2.61 31.37 -23.46
N ARG A 431 2.70 32.32 -24.41
CA ARG A 431 1.76 33.46 -24.49
C ARG A 431 0.36 33.00 -24.89
N SER A 432 -0.62 33.50 -24.17
CA SER A 432 -2.07 33.21 -24.21
C SER A 432 -2.82 33.56 -25.50
N ALA A 433 -2.14 34.04 -26.55
CA ALA A 433 -2.74 34.19 -27.87
C ALA A 433 -2.84 32.82 -28.57
N GLY A 434 -3.69 31.94 -28.04
CA GLY A 434 -3.93 30.58 -28.53
C GLY A 434 -3.73 29.45 -27.51
N ALA A 435 -3.28 29.74 -26.29
CA ALA A 435 -3.13 28.73 -25.24
C ALA A 435 -4.50 28.35 -24.62
N GLY A 436 -4.78 27.04 -24.53
CA GLY A 436 -5.98 26.46 -23.93
C GLY A 436 -6.11 26.74 -22.43
N SER A 437 -7.08 26.13 -21.73
CA SER A 437 -7.25 26.30 -20.27
C SER A 437 -6.23 25.53 -19.44
N TYR A 438 -5.41 24.69 -20.05
CA TYR A 438 -4.41 23.86 -19.37
C TYR A 438 -3.03 24.47 -19.50
N HIS A 439 -2.31 24.58 -18.39
CA HIS A 439 -0.99 25.20 -18.33
C HIS A 439 -0.01 24.31 -17.57
N LEU A 440 1.11 23.94 -18.19
CA LEU A 440 2.01 22.93 -17.66
C LEU A 440 3.21 23.51 -16.93
N VAL A 441 3.47 22.97 -15.74
CA VAL A 441 4.66 23.20 -14.94
C VAL A 441 5.37 21.88 -14.64
N ARG A 442 6.68 21.92 -14.75
CA ARG A 442 7.63 20.84 -14.45
C ARG A 442 8.70 21.36 -13.50
N TRP A 443 9.53 20.45 -12.99
CA TRP A 443 10.70 20.82 -12.19
C TRP A 443 11.61 21.84 -12.91
N SER A 444 11.84 21.65 -14.21
CA SER A 444 12.75 22.48 -15.02
C SER A 444 12.29 23.92 -15.23
N ASN A 445 10.98 24.19 -15.23
CA ASN A 445 10.41 25.54 -15.41
C ASN A 445 9.65 26.08 -14.17
N ARG A 446 9.77 25.42 -13.01
CA ARG A 446 9.04 25.75 -11.77
C ARG A 446 9.11 27.22 -11.35
N ASP A 447 10.24 27.90 -11.59
CA ASP A 447 10.41 29.31 -11.22
C ASP A 447 9.63 30.27 -12.13
N ARG A 448 9.25 29.85 -13.34
CA ARG A 448 8.45 30.65 -14.28
C ARG A 448 7.03 30.87 -13.79
N LEU A 449 6.49 29.97 -12.97
CA LEU A 449 5.16 30.11 -12.36
C LEU A 449 5.00 31.43 -11.60
N ARG A 450 6.07 31.95 -10.96
CA ARG A 450 6.01 33.23 -10.22
C ARG A 450 5.58 34.43 -11.05
N LEU A 451 5.70 34.32 -12.38
CA LEU A 451 5.43 35.40 -13.32
C LEU A 451 4.02 35.31 -13.94
N ARG A 452 3.22 34.29 -13.58
CA ARG A 452 1.97 33.94 -14.27
C ARG A 452 0.86 33.48 -13.31
N PRO A 453 0.00 34.40 -12.82
CA PRO A 453 -1.29 34.02 -12.24
C PRO A 453 -2.21 33.42 -13.32
N PRO A 454 -3.31 32.73 -12.95
CA PRO A 454 -4.29 32.26 -13.93
C PRO A 454 -4.94 33.46 -14.63
N GLU A 455 -5.25 33.30 -15.92
CA GLU A 455 -5.87 34.37 -16.72
C GLU A 455 -7.40 34.25 -16.73
N ARG A 456 -7.90 33.01 -16.62
CA ARG A 456 -9.32 32.68 -16.48
C ARG A 456 -9.55 31.93 -15.17
N GLU A 457 -10.76 32.06 -14.62
CA GLU A 457 -11.14 31.32 -13.42
C GLU A 457 -11.10 29.79 -13.63
N ASP A 458 -11.37 29.34 -14.85
CA ASP A 458 -11.36 27.92 -15.21
C ASP A 458 -9.99 27.40 -15.67
N ASP A 459 -8.92 28.21 -15.61
CA ASP A 459 -7.58 27.73 -15.93
C ASP A 459 -7.13 26.64 -14.95
N ILE A 460 -6.50 25.60 -15.50
CA ILE A 460 -6.04 24.40 -14.82
C ILE A 460 -4.52 24.38 -14.86
N LEU A 461 -3.90 24.34 -13.69
CA LEU A 461 -2.46 24.14 -13.58
C LEU A 461 -2.16 22.64 -13.61
N VAL A 462 -1.52 22.19 -14.67
CA VAL A 462 -1.02 20.83 -14.81
C VAL A 462 0.41 20.79 -14.27
N VAL A 463 0.67 19.95 -13.27
CA VAL A 463 1.96 19.81 -12.59
C VAL A 463 2.48 18.40 -12.84
N ASN A 464 3.59 18.29 -13.56
CA ASN A 464 4.36 17.05 -13.61
C ASN A 464 5.17 16.94 -12.32
N ALA A 465 4.78 16.04 -11.42
CA ALA A 465 5.41 15.88 -10.12
C ALA A 465 6.82 15.26 -10.22
N ALA A 466 7.16 14.60 -11.33
CA ALA A 466 8.47 13.99 -11.47
C ALA A 466 9.60 15.03 -11.46
N GLY A 467 10.67 14.67 -10.75
CA GLY A 467 11.83 15.54 -10.51
C GLY A 467 11.65 16.51 -9.35
N PHE A 468 10.43 16.72 -8.82
CA PHE A 468 10.26 17.45 -7.56
C PHE A 468 10.71 16.59 -6.38
N PRO A 469 11.42 17.16 -5.39
CA PRO A 469 11.79 16.43 -4.18
C PRO A 469 10.52 16.01 -3.42
N PRO A 470 10.52 14.83 -2.76
CA PRO A 470 9.34 14.33 -2.05
C PRO A 470 8.80 15.28 -0.97
N GLU A 471 9.66 16.10 -0.38
CA GLU A 471 9.32 17.07 0.66
C GLU A 471 10.27 18.28 0.65
N GLY A 472 10.02 19.25 1.52
CA GLY A 472 10.84 20.46 1.68
C GLY A 472 10.34 21.68 0.90
N ALA A 473 11.12 22.76 0.92
CA ALA A 473 10.70 24.07 0.39
C ALA A 473 10.53 24.10 -1.14
N GLU A 474 11.15 23.16 -1.84
CA GLU A 474 11.11 23.02 -3.29
C GLU A 474 10.15 21.93 -3.79
N SER A 475 9.39 21.27 -2.89
CA SER A 475 8.43 20.25 -3.31
C SER A 475 7.28 20.81 -4.16
N ASP A 476 6.65 19.93 -4.91
CA ASP A 476 5.41 20.19 -5.67
C ASP A 476 4.27 20.65 -4.74
N ALA A 477 4.13 20.10 -3.53
CA ALA A 477 3.16 20.58 -2.54
C ALA A 477 3.35 22.09 -2.23
N ARG A 478 4.59 22.55 -2.08
CA ARG A 478 4.87 23.98 -1.87
C ARG A 478 4.70 24.80 -3.14
N LEU A 479 4.86 24.21 -4.32
CA LEU A 479 4.49 24.83 -5.59
C LEU A 479 2.99 25.08 -5.66
N LEU A 480 2.15 24.09 -5.30
CA LEU A 480 0.69 24.22 -5.28
C LEU A 480 0.24 25.34 -4.34
N VAL A 481 0.84 25.45 -3.14
CA VAL A 481 0.56 26.56 -2.22
C VAL A 481 0.90 27.92 -2.83
N LYS A 482 2.03 28.03 -3.55
CA LYS A 482 2.41 29.27 -4.24
C LYS A 482 1.44 29.59 -5.37
N ALA A 483 1.03 28.60 -6.15
CA ALA A 483 0.05 28.74 -7.23
C ALA A 483 -1.31 29.19 -6.69
N TYR A 484 -1.81 28.55 -5.63
CA TYR A 484 -3.09 28.91 -5.01
C TYR A 484 -3.09 30.38 -4.54
N LYS A 485 -2.00 30.84 -3.92
CA LYS A 485 -1.85 32.25 -3.52
C LYS A 485 -1.82 33.24 -4.69
N GLN A 486 -1.57 32.78 -5.91
CA GLN A 486 -1.65 33.58 -7.13
C GLN A 486 -3.05 33.55 -7.77
N GLY A 487 -3.97 32.73 -7.25
CA GLY A 487 -5.35 32.63 -7.72
C GLY A 487 -5.70 31.31 -8.41
N TRP A 488 -4.74 30.39 -8.59
CA TRP A 488 -5.03 29.07 -9.21
C TRP A 488 -5.95 28.26 -8.30
N LYS A 489 -7.04 27.71 -8.87
CA LYS A 489 -8.03 26.90 -8.12
C LYS A 489 -8.15 25.46 -8.59
N LYS A 490 -7.75 25.15 -9.84
CA LYS A 490 -7.85 23.81 -10.41
C LYS A 490 -6.47 23.28 -10.72
N PHE A 491 -6.18 22.08 -10.23
CA PHE A 491 -4.87 21.45 -10.34
C PHE A 491 -4.99 20.03 -10.85
N VAL A 492 -4.10 19.65 -11.76
CA VAL A 492 -3.85 18.26 -12.15
C VAL A 492 -2.41 17.95 -11.82
N VAL A 493 -2.16 17.11 -10.82
CA VAL A 493 -0.84 16.61 -10.46
C VAL A 493 -0.70 15.23 -11.07
N TYR A 494 0.25 15.03 -11.98
CA TYR A 494 0.47 13.73 -12.63
C TYR A 494 1.92 13.28 -12.51
N ASN A 495 2.13 11.98 -12.75
CA ASN A 495 3.44 11.33 -12.61
C ASN A 495 4.00 11.51 -11.18
N ALA A 496 3.12 11.39 -10.17
CA ALA A 496 3.52 11.33 -8.78
C ALA A 496 4.29 10.03 -8.50
N GLN A 497 5.39 10.16 -7.73
CA GLN A 497 6.38 9.11 -7.44
C GLN A 497 6.78 9.16 -5.95
N GLY A 498 5.82 9.38 -5.06
CA GLY A 498 6.02 9.48 -3.61
C GLY A 498 6.13 10.91 -3.08
N GLN A 499 5.77 11.93 -3.86
CA GLN A 499 5.69 13.30 -3.34
C GLN A 499 4.65 13.40 -2.21
N ARG A 500 5.08 13.96 -1.08
CA ARG A 500 4.32 14.02 0.19
C ARG A 500 3.58 15.34 0.31
N PHE A 501 2.58 15.39 1.19
CA PHE A 501 1.86 16.62 1.57
C PHE A 501 1.12 17.32 0.42
N CYS A 502 0.78 16.61 -0.66
CA CYS A 502 0.00 17.19 -1.76
C CYS A 502 -1.33 17.75 -1.24
N GLY A 503 -1.65 19.01 -1.56
CA GLY A 503 -2.83 19.71 -1.05
C GLY A 503 -2.72 20.26 0.37
N SER A 504 -1.62 20.01 1.10
CA SER A 504 -1.41 20.56 2.43
C SER A 504 -0.89 22.00 2.41
N GLY A 505 -1.28 22.78 3.43
CA GLY A 505 -0.74 24.13 3.65
C GLY A 505 -1.32 25.23 2.75
N LEU A 506 -2.42 24.96 2.05
CA LEU A 506 -3.17 25.96 1.28
C LEU A 506 -3.75 27.08 2.16
N GLY A 507 -4.02 26.79 3.44
CA GLY A 507 -4.61 27.72 4.41
C GLY A 507 -6.08 27.43 4.66
N PRO A 508 -6.77 28.27 5.46
CA PRO A 508 -8.19 28.12 5.73
C PRO A 508 -9.06 28.57 4.54
N GLY A 509 -10.25 28.00 4.41
CA GLY A 509 -11.28 28.50 3.49
C GLY A 509 -10.99 28.25 2.01
N THR A 510 -10.52 27.04 1.66
CA THR A 510 -10.11 26.68 0.30
C THR A 510 -11.27 26.08 -0.51
N ALA A 511 -12.52 26.45 -0.21
CA ALA A 511 -13.68 25.99 -0.95
C ALA A 511 -13.60 26.41 -2.43
N GLY A 512 -13.94 25.48 -3.33
CA GLY A 512 -13.82 25.67 -4.77
C GLY A 512 -12.42 25.40 -5.35
N VAL A 513 -11.44 25.00 -4.51
CA VAL A 513 -10.17 24.45 -4.99
C VAL A 513 -10.34 22.95 -5.25
N ARG A 514 -9.87 22.48 -6.41
CA ARG A 514 -9.86 21.06 -6.79
C ARG A 514 -8.48 20.61 -7.22
N ILE A 515 -8.05 19.44 -6.75
CA ILE A 515 -6.78 18.81 -7.09
C ILE A 515 -7.04 17.35 -7.52
N ASP A 516 -6.74 17.04 -8.77
CA ASP A 516 -6.75 15.68 -9.31
C ASP A 516 -5.32 15.13 -9.31
N VAL A 517 -5.08 13.97 -8.68
CA VAL A 517 -3.74 13.39 -8.45
C VAL A 517 -3.64 12.04 -9.16
N TYR A 518 -2.70 11.93 -10.10
CA TYR A 518 -2.41 10.75 -10.91
C TYR A 518 -1.01 10.21 -10.62
N GLY A 519 -0.91 8.89 -10.58
CA GLY A 519 0.30 8.19 -10.14
C GLY A 519 0.28 7.94 -8.64
N SER A 520 1.46 7.71 -8.05
CA SER A 520 1.58 7.24 -6.68
C SER A 520 2.04 8.40 -5.81
N SER A 521 1.10 9.14 -5.21
CA SER A 521 1.41 10.17 -4.19
C SER A 521 2.03 9.53 -2.95
N GLY A 522 2.82 10.28 -2.19
CA GLY A 522 3.34 9.85 -0.89
C GLY A 522 2.42 10.19 0.28
N ASP A 523 2.93 10.03 1.49
CA ASP A 523 2.23 10.30 2.75
C ASP A 523 1.64 11.71 2.87
N TYR A 524 0.71 11.86 3.81
CA TYR A 524 0.16 13.15 4.26
C TYR A 524 -0.60 13.95 3.19
N LEU A 525 -0.93 13.34 2.05
CA LEU A 525 -1.81 13.98 1.05
C LEU A 525 -3.10 14.45 1.72
N GLY A 526 -3.49 15.71 1.47
CA GLY A 526 -4.68 16.33 2.05
C GLY A 526 -4.60 16.61 3.55
N SER A 527 -3.42 16.47 4.18
CA SER A 527 -3.26 16.81 5.59
C SER A 527 -3.55 18.30 5.83
N SER A 528 -4.29 18.59 6.91
CA SER A 528 -4.73 19.94 7.31
C SER A 528 -5.62 20.67 6.28
N MET A 529 -6.30 19.93 5.40
CA MET A 529 -7.20 20.51 4.41
C MET A 529 -8.43 21.17 5.05
N ASP A 530 -8.80 22.37 4.57
CA ASP A 530 -9.95 23.15 5.05
C ASP A 530 -10.74 23.74 3.87
N GLY A 531 -11.40 22.86 3.12
CA GLY A 531 -12.43 23.19 2.12
C GLY A 531 -12.17 22.69 0.71
N ALA A 532 -10.93 22.33 0.37
CA ALA A 532 -10.57 21.86 -0.97
C ALA A 532 -11.14 20.46 -1.26
N GLU A 533 -11.19 20.11 -2.54
CA GLU A 533 -11.51 18.77 -3.01
C GLU A 533 -10.26 18.12 -3.60
N ILE A 534 -9.93 16.90 -3.16
CA ILE A 534 -8.81 16.12 -3.70
C ILE A 534 -9.32 14.77 -4.20
N TYR A 535 -9.00 14.45 -5.45
CA TYR A 535 -9.32 13.19 -6.12
C TYR A 535 -8.02 12.44 -6.39
N VAL A 536 -7.85 11.27 -5.78
CA VAL A 536 -6.68 10.40 -5.94
C VAL A 536 -7.06 9.27 -6.90
N HIS A 537 -6.54 9.33 -8.13
CA HIS A 537 -6.82 8.38 -9.22
C HIS A 537 -5.95 7.11 -9.09
N GLY A 538 -6.06 6.47 -7.93
CA GLY A 538 -5.25 5.33 -7.49
C GLY A 538 -5.38 5.13 -5.98
N SER A 539 -4.41 4.44 -5.39
CA SER A 539 -4.32 4.26 -3.93
C SER A 539 -3.59 5.44 -3.28
N GLY A 540 -3.97 5.77 -2.05
CA GLY A 540 -3.27 6.72 -1.20
C GLY A 540 -2.38 6.04 -0.15
N GLN A 541 -1.30 6.71 0.27
CA GLN A 541 -0.37 6.19 1.29
C GLN A 541 -0.82 6.59 2.71
N ASP A 542 0.11 6.54 3.66
CA ASP A 542 -0.16 6.73 5.07
C ASP A 542 -0.52 8.18 5.41
N GLN A 543 -1.27 8.35 6.51
CA GLN A 543 -1.65 9.64 7.08
C GLN A 543 -2.43 10.56 6.11
N LEU A 544 -3.04 9.97 5.09
CA LEU A 544 -3.86 10.68 4.12
C LEU A 544 -5.06 11.35 4.81
N GLY A 545 -5.23 12.65 4.59
CA GLY A 545 -6.27 13.46 5.21
C GLY A 545 -6.09 13.67 6.72
N GLN A 546 -4.87 13.53 7.26
CA GLN A 546 -4.61 13.84 8.67
C GLN A 546 -5.12 15.23 9.06
N ILE A 547 -5.81 15.34 10.20
CA ILE A 547 -6.41 16.56 10.75
C ILE A 547 -7.27 17.36 9.73
N LEU A 548 -7.86 16.67 8.75
CA LEU A 548 -8.77 17.26 7.78
C LEU A 548 -9.95 17.92 8.49
N LYS A 549 -10.20 19.19 8.18
CA LYS A 549 -11.23 20.00 8.85
C LYS A 549 -12.52 20.10 8.03
N SER A 550 -12.41 20.34 6.73
CA SER A 550 -13.53 20.44 5.82
C SER A 550 -13.06 20.19 4.37
N GLY A 551 -13.99 19.98 3.43
CA GLY A 551 -13.69 19.63 2.04
C GLY A 551 -14.03 18.18 1.73
N LYS A 552 -13.57 17.69 0.57
CA LYS A 552 -13.86 16.36 0.05
C LYS A 552 -12.59 15.62 -0.36
N LEU A 553 -12.47 14.35 0.02
CA LEU A 553 -11.35 13.49 -0.35
C LEU A 553 -11.88 12.20 -0.99
N VAL A 554 -11.50 11.94 -2.24
CA VAL A 554 -11.96 10.75 -2.98
C VAL A 554 -10.75 9.92 -3.39
N VAL A 555 -10.76 8.62 -3.10
CA VAL A 555 -9.67 7.70 -3.41
C VAL A 555 -10.23 6.52 -4.21
N PHE A 556 -9.73 6.32 -5.44
CA PHE A 556 -10.15 5.26 -6.36
C PHE A 556 -9.38 3.94 -6.18
N GLY A 557 -8.70 3.79 -5.05
CA GLY A 557 -7.96 2.60 -4.64
C GLY A 557 -8.02 2.43 -3.13
N ASP A 558 -6.97 1.84 -2.56
CA ASP A 558 -6.83 1.62 -1.12
C ASP A 558 -6.21 2.84 -0.42
N VAL A 559 -6.31 2.91 0.91
CA VAL A 559 -5.64 3.92 1.74
C VAL A 559 -4.74 3.28 2.79
N GLY A 560 -3.58 3.91 3.02
CA GLY A 560 -2.58 3.45 3.97
C GLY A 560 -2.95 3.63 5.44
N GLN A 561 -1.95 3.43 6.31
CA GLN A 561 -2.08 3.48 7.75
C GLN A 561 -2.54 4.85 8.24
N THR A 562 -3.33 4.90 9.31
CA THR A 562 -3.76 6.14 10.00
C THR A 562 -4.46 7.16 9.10
N PHE A 563 -5.19 6.67 8.10
CA PHE A 563 -6.10 7.47 7.27
C PHE A 563 -7.02 8.33 8.14
N LEU A 564 -7.12 9.64 7.85
CA LEU A 564 -7.89 10.63 8.61
C LEU A 564 -7.54 10.72 10.09
N TYR A 565 -6.29 10.47 10.48
CA TYR A 565 -5.82 10.66 11.86
C TYR A 565 -6.19 12.04 12.39
N GLY A 566 -6.92 12.08 13.51
CA GLY A 566 -7.26 13.33 14.16
C GLY A 566 -8.17 14.28 13.37
N ALA A 567 -8.83 13.80 12.30
CA ALA A 567 -9.74 14.59 11.47
C ALA A 567 -10.81 15.30 12.33
N LYS A 568 -11.22 16.50 11.90
CA LYS A 568 -12.22 17.35 12.57
C LYS A 568 -13.57 17.38 11.83
N GLY A 569 -13.57 17.03 10.55
CA GLY A 569 -14.74 17.13 9.68
C GLY A 569 -14.45 16.65 8.26
N GLY A 570 -15.25 17.12 7.31
CA GLY A 570 -15.13 16.84 5.88
C GLY A 570 -15.70 15.49 5.44
N GLU A 571 -15.71 15.30 4.12
CA GLU A 571 -16.24 14.12 3.46
C GLU A 571 -15.10 13.29 2.88
N ALA A 572 -15.14 11.98 3.05
CA ALA A 572 -14.17 11.08 2.45
C ALA A 572 -14.81 9.81 1.86
N PHE A 573 -14.35 9.42 0.68
CA PHE A 573 -14.88 8.28 -0.08
C PHE A 573 -13.72 7.41 -0.56
N VAL A 574 -13.74 6.12 -0.23
CA VAL A 574 -12.68 5.16 -0.57
C VAL A 574 -13.29 3.98 -1.34
N GLN A 575 -12.79 3.69 -2.54
CA GLN A 575 -13.24 2.55 -3.34
C GLN A 575 -12.72 1.21 -2.78
N GLY A 576 -11.49 1.19 -2.27
CA GLY A 576 -10.83 -0.01 -1.77
C GLY A 576 -10.90 -0.15 -0.24
N ASN A 577 -9.88 -0.80 0.30
CA ASN A 577 -9.67 -1.04 1.72
C ASN A 577 -8.91 0.12 2.38
N ALA A 578 -9.05 0.22 3.70
CA ALA A 578 -8.14 0.97 4.55
C ALA A 578 -7.24 0.01 5.34
N ALA A 579 -5.98 0.38 5.53
CA ALA A 579 -5.03 -0.37 6.35
C ALA A 579 -5.36 -0.23 7.86
N GLY A 580 -4.35 -0.17 8.73
CA GLY A 580 -4.55 -0.05 10.17
C GLY A 580 -4.92 1.36 10.63
N ARG A 581 -5.72 1.42 11.71
CA ARG A 581 -6.07 2.64 12.48
C ARG A 581 -6.74 3.78 11.69
N PRO A 582 -7.64 3.51 10.73
CA PRO A 582 -8.37 4.59 10.06
C PRO A 582 -9.28 5.33 11.06
N LEU A 583 -9.32 6.66 10.95
CA LEU A 583 -10.04 7.59 11.82
C LEU A 583 -9.61 7.60 13.30
N ILE A 584 -8.41 7.10 13.63
CA ILE A 584 -7.91 7.18 15.00
C ILE A 584 -7.90 8.62 15.51
N ASN A 585 -8.44 8.86 16.71
CA ASN A 585 -8.58 10.18 17.33
C ASN A 585 -9.39 11.22 16.54
N ALA A 586 -10.17 10.82 15.53
CA ALA A 586 -11.02 11.76 14.81
C ALA A 586 -12.16 12.27 15.70
N VAL A 587 -12.51 13.55 15.54
CA VAL A 587 -13.47 14.29 16.37
C VAL A 587 -14.36 15.16 15.50
N GLY A 588 -15.41 15.73 16.08
CA GLY A 588 -16.29 16.66 15.37
C GLY A 588 -17.18 15.94 14.35
N LYS A 589 -17.08 16.27 13.06
CA LYS A 589 -18.08 15.85 12.06
C LYS A 589 -17.55 15.17 10.79
N PRO A 590 -16.56 14.26 10.85
CA PRO A 590 -16.11 13.51 9.68
C PRO A 590 -17.26 12.63 9.13
N ARG A 591 -17.38 12.56 7.80
CA ARG A 591 -18.40 11.77 7.09
C ARG A 591 -17.70 10.88 6.08
N VAL A 592 -17.58 9.59 6.37
CA VAL A 592 -16.69 8.69 5.62
C VAL A 592 -17.43 7.49 5.07
N VAL A 593 -17.15 7.11 3.82
CA VAL A 593 -17.61 5.86 3.20
C VAL A 593 -16.41 5.07 2.68
N ILE A 594 -16.27 3.84 3.15
CA ILE A 594 -15.24 2.88 2.73
C ILE A 594 -15.97 1.69 2.10
N ASN A 595 -15.76 1.45 0.80
CA ASN A 595 -16.44 0.34 0.12
C ASN A 595 -15.82 -1.01 0.47
N GLY A 596 -14.50 -1.05 0.66
CA GLY A 596 -13.79 -2.22 1.15
C GLY A 596 -13.98 -2.45 2.65
N THR A 597 -12.93 -2.92 3.28
CA THR A 597 -12.83 -3.14 4.71
C THR A 597 -11.76 -2.25 5.34
N CYS A 598 -11.64 -2.29 6.67
CA CYS A 598 -10.53 -1.74 7.43
C CYS A 598 -9.80 -2.90 8.10
N LEU A 599 -8.48 -3.01 7.94
CA LEU A 599 -7.77 -4.19 8.40
C LEU A 599 -7.82 -4.34 9.93
N ASP A 600 -7.57 -3.26 10.68
CA ASP A 600 -7.83 -3.24 12.13
C ASP A 600 -7.90 -1.80 12.68
N TYR A 601 -8.32 -1.66 13.95
CA TYR A 601 -8.41 -0.41 14.72
C TYR A 601 -9.27 0.68 14.07
N LEU A 602 -10.35 0.30 13.36
CA LEU A 602 -11.24 1.30 12.76
C LEU A 602 -11.89 2.16 13.85
N ALA A 603 -11.71 3.48 13.72
CA ALA A 603 -12.30 4.48 14.60
C ALA A 603 -11.93 4.27 16.09
N GLU A 604 -10.67 3.91 16.33
CA GLU A 604 -10.07 3.91 17.66
C GLU A 604 -10.05 5.33 18.26
N SER A 605 -10.53 5.48 19.50
CA SER A 605 -10.67 6.78 20.18
C SER A 605 -11.44 7.81 19.35
N PHE A 606 -12.51 7.37 18.69
CA PHE A 606 -13.39 8.26 17.93
C PHE A 606 -14.26 9.09 18.89
N MET A 607 -14.16 10.41 18.79
CA MET A 607 -14.83 11.36 19.68
C MET A 607 -15.68 12.34 18.85
N ALA A 608 -16.50 11.79 17.97
CA ALA A 608 -17.19 12.57 16.95
C ALA A 608 -18.63 12.97 17.33
N GLY A 609 -19.04 12.90 18.60
CA GLY A 609 -20.41 13.28 19.03
C GLY A 609 -21.53 12.45 18.38
N ASP A 610 -22.80 12.77 18.62
CA ASP A 610 -23.91 12.00 18.04
C ASP A 610 -24.12 12.31 16.54
N PRO A 611 -24.04 11.31 15.64
CA PRO A 611 -24.28 11.50 14.21
C PRO A 611 -25.60 12.20 13.84
N LEU A 612 -26.68 11.91 14.58
CA LEU A 612 -28.01 12.48 14.35
C LEU A 612 -28.10 13.95 14.80
N ASN A 613 -27.18 14.38 15.67
CA ASN A 613 -27.05 15.75 16.16
C ASN A 613 -25.81 16.45 15.57
N GLY A 614 -25.41 16.07 14.35
CA GLY A 614 -24.34 16.74 13.61
C GLY A 614 -22.93 16.18 13.82
N GLY A 615 -22.77 15.17 14.68
CA GLY A 615 -21.54 14.42 14.89
C GLY A 615 -21.10 13.57 13.70
N GLY A 616 -19.90 12.98 13.77
CA GLY A 616 -19.29 12.22 12.68
C GLY A 616 -19.65 10.74 12.64
N PHE A 617 -19.52 10.14 11.47
CA PHE A 617 -19.70 8.69 11.27
C PHE A 617 -18.78 8.14 10.18
N VAL A 618 -18.67 6.81 10.16
CA VAL A 618 -18.06 6.05 9.07
C VAL A 618 -19.01 4.94 8.60
N VAL A 619 -19.08 4.74 7.28
CA VAL A 619 -19.77 3.62 6.65
C VAL A 619 -18.73 2.64 6.10
N VAL A 620 -18.90 1.35 6.37
CA VAL A 620 -18.05 0.27 5.83
C VAL A 620 -18.94 -0.73 5.10
N ASN A 621 -18.70 -0.91 3.80
CA ASN A 621 -19.53 -1.81 2.98
C ASN A 621 -18.98 -3.26 2.92
N GLY A 622 -17.69 -3.48 3.18
CA GLY A 622 -17.13 -4.83 3.19
C GLY A 622 -17.19 -5.54 1.83
N LEU A 623 -16.99 -4.78 0.74
CA LEU A 623 -17.07 -5.28 -0.63
C LEU A 623 -15.69 -5.29 -1.30
N GLU A 624 -15.47 -6.19 -2.23
CA GLU A 624 -14.29 -6.17 -3.11
C GLU A 624 -14.71 -6.40 -4.57
N PRO A 625 -14.02 -5.80 -5.55
CA PRO A 625 -14.27 -6.12 -6.94
C PRO A 625 -13.81 -7.56 -7.25
N ASP A 626 -14.66 -8.32 -7.92
CA ASP A 626 -14.30 -9.61 -8.52
C ASP A 626 -13.46 -9.43 -9.80
N GLU A 627 -13.11 -10.55 -10.43
CA GLU A 627 -12.29 -10.57 -11.66
C GLU A 627 -12.95 -9.86 -12.85
N ASN A 628 -14.27 -9.67 -12.80
CA ASN A 628 -15.08 -8.97 -13.80
C ASN A 628 -15.41 -7.53 -13.38
N GLY A 629 -14.84 -7.06 -12.26
CA GLY A 629 -15.07 -5.73 -11.71
C GLY A 629 -16.46 -5.52 -11.09
N ARG A 630 -17.20 -6.58 -10.79
CA ARG A 630 -18.44 -6.52 -9.99
C ARG A 630 -18.10 -6.55 -8.52
N PHE A 631 -18.77 -5.77 -7.70
CA PHE A 631 -18.54 -5.79 -6.27
C PHE A 631 -19.22 -7.00 -5.64
N LYS A 632 -18.45 -7.81 -4.91
CA LYS A 632 -18.93 -8.95 -4.13
C LYS A 632 -18.58 -8.75 -2.66
N GLU A 633 -19.27 -9.46 -1.77
CA GLU A 633 -18.97 -9.42 -0.35
C GLU A 633 -17.62 -10.06 -0.04
N GLN A 634 -16.84 -9.41 0.85
CA GLN A 634 -15.65 -10.02 1.44
C GLN A 634 -16.04 -11.14 2.42
N GLU A 635 -15.10 -12.00 2.78
CA GLU A 635 -15.37 -13.09 3.73
C GLU A 635 -15.95 -12.55 5.05
N THR A 636 -15.40 -11.45 5.54
CA THR A 636 -15.89 -10.69 6.69
C THR A 636 -15.91 -9.20 6.35
N PRO A 637 -16.94 -8.44 6.77
CA PRO A 637 -16.99 -7.00 6.52
C PRO A 637 -15.90 -6.23 7.28
N TYR A 638 -15.39 -6.80 8.37
CA TYR A 638 -14.25 -6.27 9.15
C TYR A 638 -13.43 -7.45 9.74
N PRO A 639 -12.16 -7.63 9.33
CA PRO A 639 -11.33 -8.74 9.79
C PRO A 639 -10.60 -8.48 11.11
N GLY A 640 -10.49 -7.22 11.55
CA GLY A 640 -9.75 -6.87 12.77
C GLY A 640 -10.47 -7.25 14.06
N SER A 641 -9.76 -7.11 15.18
CA SER A 641 -10.29 -7.40 16.53
C SER A 641 -10.61 -6.15 17.34
N ASN A 642 -10.25 -4.96 16.83
CA ASN A 642 -10.35 -3.69 17.56
C ASN A 642 -11.27 -2.68 16.86
N LEU A 643 -12.53 -3.05 16.64
CA LEU A 643 -13.53 -2.18 16.04
C LEU A 643 -14.04 -1.16 17.07
N PHE A 644 -13.96 0.12 16.72
CA PHE A 644 -14.52 1.22 17.51
C PHE A 644 -13.96 1.32 18.94
N SER A 645 -12.72 0.87 19.12
CA SER A 645 -12.06 0.77 20.42
C SER A 645 -11.92 2.13 21.10
N LEU A 646 -12.29 2.25 22.37
CA LEU A 646 -12.16 3.48 23.17
C LEU A 646 -12.92 4.70 22.59
N ALA A 647 -13.87 4.49 21.68
CA ALA A 647 -14.67 5.57 21.14
C ALA A 647 -15.61 6.15 22.21
N SER A 648 -15.75 7.47 22.23
CA SER A 648 -16.65 8.20 23.14
C SER A 648 -17.77 8.94 22.40
N GLY A 649 -17.75 8.95 21.07
CA GLY A 649 -18.76 9.57 20.23
C GLY A 649 -18.64 9.16 18.77
N GLY A 650 -19.72 9.35 18.01
CA GLY A 650 -19.85 8.96 16.62
C GLY A 650 -20.56 7.63 16.45
N ALA A 651 -20.63 7.14 15.20
CA ALA A 651 -21.10 5.79 14.90
C ALA A 651 -20.38 5.17 13.70
N ILE A 652 -20.38 3.85 13.66
CA ILE A 652 -20.07 3.07 12.46
C ILE A 652 -21.38 2.51 11.92
N TYR A 653 -21.60 2.62 10.61
CA TYR A 653 -22.64 1.89 9.90
C TYR A 653 -21.97 0.83 9.03
N VAL A 654 -22.07 -0.42 9.44
CA VAL A 654 -21.38 -1.53 8.77
C VAL A 654 -22.38 -2.41 8.05
N ARG A 655 -22.12 -2.68 6.76
CA ARG A 655 -22.86 -3.68 5.99
C ARG A 655 -22.47 -5.07 6.50
N ASP A 656 -23.36 -5.68 7.27
CA ASP A 656 -23.15 -6.99 7.91
C ASP A 656 -24.44 -7.84 7.83
N PRO A 657 -24.89 -8.18 6.61
CA PRO A 657 -26.19 -8.82 6.41
C PRO A 657 -26.29 -10.24 6.98
N HIS A 658 -25.14 -10.86 7.27
CA HIS A 658 -25.05 -12.21 7.83
C HIS A 658 -24.68 -12.22 9.32
N CYS A 659 -24.63 -11.05 9.98
CA CYS A 659 -24.26 -10.91 11.39
C CYS A 659 -22.90 -11.58 11.72
N LYS A 660 -21.90 -11.43 10.84
CA LYS A 660 -20.56 -12.00 11.01
C LYS A 660 -19.74 -11.27 12.07
N LEU A 661 -20.08 -10.01 12.37
CA LEU A 661 -19.40 -9.25 13.40
C LEU A 661 -19.94 -9.60 14.79
N VAL A 662 -19.01 -9.80 15.73
CA VAL A 662 -19.28 -10.26 17.10
C VAL A 662 -18.88 -9.19 18.13
N GLU A 663 -19.42 -9.28 19.34
CA GLU A 663 -19.20 -8.28 20.39
C GLU A 663 -17.74 -8.24 20.86
N GLU A 664 -17.03 -9.36 20.76
CA GLU A 664 -15.61 -9.49 21.13
C GLU A 664 -14.68 -8.65 20.25
N GLN A 665 -15.13 -8.23 19.06
CA GLN A 665 -14.39 -7.29 18.22
C GLN A 665 -14.56 -5.83 18.68
N LEU A 666 -15.51 -5.54 19.58
CA LEU A 666 -15.81 -4.20 20.08
C LEU A 666 -15.12 -3.97 21.41
N ASN A 667 -14.39 -2.86 21.55
CA ASN A 667 -13.77 -2.45 22.81
C ASN A 667 -14.35 -1.12 23.30
N GLY A 668 -15.47 -1.16 24.02
CA GLY A 668 -16.20 0.03 24.47
C GLY A 668 -17.31 0.50 23.51
N GLY A 669 -17.61 -0.30 22.48
CA GLY A 669 -18.78 -0.12 21.60
C GLY A 669 -19.85 -1.19 21.82
N GLU A 670 -21.05 -0.94 21.30
CA GLU A 670 -22.15 -1.91 21.23
C GLU A 670 -22.84 -1.86 19.86
N PHE A 671 -23.40 -3.00 19.44
CA PHE A 671 -24.28 -3.02 18.27
C PHE A 671 -25.65 -2.44 18.61
N ALA A 672 -26.18 -1.64 17.69
CA ALA A 672 -27.50 -1.07 17.73
C ALA A 672 -28.24 -1.31 16.39
N VAL A 673 -29.56 -1.26 16.46
CA VAL A 673 -30.42 -1.33 15.28
C VAL A 673 -30.27 -0.04 14.47
N LEU A 674 -30.17 -0.17 13.14
CA LEU A 674 -30.23 0.96 12.23
C LEU A 674 -31.65 1.56 12.22
N THR A 675 -31.80 2.83 12.62
CA THR A 675 -33.10 3.50 12.56
C THR A 675 -33.38 4.08 11.17
N PRO A 676 -34.64 4.47 10.85
CA PRO A 676 -34.94 5.22 9.64
C PRO A 676 -34.16 6.54 9.53
N GLU A 677 -33.98 7.26 10.63
CA GLU A 677 -33.23 8.52 10.70
C GLU A 677 -31.73 8.29 10.42
N ASP A 678 -31.17 7.19 10.93
CA ASP A 678 -29.81 6.76 10.60
C ASP A 678 -29.65 6.52 9.08
N TRP A 679 -30.64 5.86 8.47
CA TRP A 679 -30.62 5.62 7.02
C TRP A 679 -30.74 6.92 6.21
N GLU A 680 -31.66 7.80 6.58
CA GLU A 680 -31.81 9.13 5.97
C GLU A 680 -30.52 9.95 6.07
N LEU A 681 -29.78 9.82 7.18
CA LEU A 681 -28.49 10.48 7.39
C LEU A 681 -27.42 9.96 6.42
N ILE A 682 -27.28 8.65 6.23
CA ILE A 682 -26.18 8.08 5.42
C ILE A 682 -26.49 7.97 3.93
N LEU A 683 -27.77 7.92 3.53
CA LEU A 683 -28.20 7.73 2.14
C LEU A 683 -27.61 8.76 1.15
N PRO A 684 -27.51 10.06 1.45
CA PRO A 684 -26.88 11.03 0.55
C PRO A 684 -25.40 10.70 0.24
N TYR A 685 -24.67 10.21 1.25
CA TYR A 685 -23.26 9.82 1.09
C TYR A 685 -23.13 8.52 0.29
N LEU A 686 -24.05 7.57 0.49
CA LEU A 686 -24.12 6.35 -0.33
C LEU A 686 -24.46 6.66 -1.81
N LYS A 687 -25.29 7.66 -2.07
CA LYS A 687 -25.57 8.13 -3.44
C LYS A 687 -24.38 8.84 -4.09
N GLU A 688 -23.64 9.64 -3.32
CA GLU A 688 -22.39 10.23 -3.82
C GLU A 688 -21.35 9.13 -4.10
N ASN A 689 -21.27 8.12 -3.23
CA ASN A 689 -20.44 6.94 -3.42
C ASN A 689 -20.81 6.17 -4.71
N GLU A 690 -22.10 5.97 -4.98
CA GLU A 690 -22.60 5.40 -6.23
C GLU A 690 -22.19 6.25 -7.45
N ARG A 691 -22.32 7.57 -7.36
CA ARG A 691 -21.92 8.49 -8.43
C ARG A 691 -20.41 8.41 -8.72
N LEU A 692 -19.58 8.33 -7.67
CA LEU A 692 -18.13 8.28 -7.79
C LEU A 692 -17.65 6.93 -8.34
N PHE A 693 -18.01 5.84 -7.67
CA PHE A 693 -17.40 4.52 -7.91
C PHE A 693 -18.26 3.56 -8.73
N GLY A 694 -19.55 3.86 -8.89
CA GLY A 694 -20.50 2.96 -9.54
C GLY A 694 -21.01 1.82 -8.65
N VAL A 695 -20.81 1.91 -7.32
CA VAL A 695 -21.35 0.95 -6.34
C VAL A 695 -22.81 1.33 -6.05
N SER A 696 -23.74 0.62 -6.66
CA SER A 696 -25.17 0.91 -6.59
C SER A 696 -25.75 0.64 -5.22
N VAL A 697 -26.45 1.63 -4.64
CA VAL A 697 -27.17 1.42 -3.38
C VAL A 697 -28.19 0.30 -3.52
N GLU A 698 -28.90 0.27 -4.64
CA GLU A 698 -30.01 -0.65 -4.86
C GLU A 698 -29.60 -2.04 -5.31
N ASN A 699 -28.52 -2.16 -6.08
CA ASN A 699 -28.13 -3.41 -6.73
C ASN A 699 -26.88 -4.06 -6.12
N ASP A 700 -26.01 -3.28 -5.48
CA ASP A 700 -24.77 -3.80 -4.90
C ASP A 700 -24.85 -3.81 -3.36
N LEU A 701 -25.34 -2.72 -2.74
CA LEU A 701 -25.40 -2.63 -1.28
C LEU A 701 -26.59 -3.40 -0.69
N LEU A 702 -27.81 -3.15 -1.18
CA LEU A 702 -29.05 -3.70 -0.63
C LEU A 702 -29.45 -5.07 -1.20
N VAL A 703 -28.70 -5.62 -2.16
CA VAL A 703 -28.90 -6.99 -2.62
C VAL A 703 -28.00 -7.92 -1.82
N VAL A 704 -28.60 -8.95 -1.21
CA VAL A 704 -27.93 -10.00 -0.44
C VAL A 704 -28.46 -11.34 -0.95
N ASP A 705 -27.57 -12.25 -1.30
CA ASP A 705 -27.90 -13.57 -1.88
C ASP A 705 -28.84 -13.48 -3.10
N GLY A 706 -28.69 -12.43 -3.91
CA GLY A 706 -29.52 -12.18 -5.09
C GLY A 706 -30.93 -11.64 -4.80
N ALA A 707 -31.27 -11.36 -3.54
CA ALA A 707 -32.55 -10.77 -3.13
C ALA A 707 -32.36 -9.36 -2.58
N ARG A 708 -33.25 -8.43 -2.95
CA ARG A 708 -33.27 -7.09 -2.38
C ARG A 708 -33.77 -7.15 -0.93
N ARG A 709 -33.02 -6.53 -0.04
CA ARG A 709 -33.27 -6.45 1.41
C ARG A 709 -33.53 -5.00 1.82
N THR A 710 -34.11 -4.83 3.00
CA THR A 710 -34.25 -3.52 3.63
C THR A 710 -32.91 -3.05 4.21
N PRO A 711 -32.66 -1.73 4.32
CA PRO A 711 -31.44 -1.23 4.95
C PRO A 711 -31.17 -1.80 6.35
N GLN A 712 -32.22 -2.03 7.14
CA GLN A 712 -32.13 -2.57 8.50
C GLN A 712 -31.73 -4.05 8.56
N GLU A 713 -31.99 -4.81 7.50
CA GLU A 713 -31.53 -6.20 7.36
C GLU A 713 -30.07 -6.28 6.89
N VAL A 714 -29.54 -5.20 6.30
CA VAL A 714 -28.23 -5.17 5.64
C VAL A 714 -27.17 -4.49 6.49
N PHE A 715 -27.53 -3.39 7.15
CA PHE A 715 -26.61 -2.57 7.93
C PHE A 715 -26.87 -2.68 9.43
N ARG A 716 -25.78 -2.76 10.19
CA ARG A 716 -25.77 -2.65 11.65
C ARG A 716 -25.11 -1.33 12.04
N LYS A 717 -25.58 -0.74 13.14
CA LYS A 717 -24.96 0.43 13.76
C LYS A 717 -24.05 -0.03 14.89
N VAL A 718 -22.86 0.55 14.99
CA VAL A 718 -22.00 0.47 16.17
C VAL A 718 -21.96 1.85 16.81
N ARG A 719 -22.17 1.91 18.12
CA ARG A 719 -22.13 3.16 18.90
C ARG A 719 -21.37 2.95 20.21
N PRO A 720 -20.92 4.02 20.89
CA PRO A 720 -20.25 3.89 22.17
C PRO A 720 -21.20 3.32 23.22
N VAL A 721 -20.69 2.50 24.14
CA VAL A 721 -21.47 2.08 25.31
C VAL A 721 -21.78 3.29 26.18
N LYS A 722 -23.04 3.48 26.55
CA LYS A 722 -23.45 4.57 27.45
C LYS A 722 -22.93 4.32 28.87
N THR A 723 -21.75 4.84 29.18
CA THR A 723 -21.20 4.86 30.56
C THR A 723 -21.81 6.02 31.36
N ALA A 724 -21.86 5.91 32.69
CA ALA A 724 -22.42 6.94 33.57
C ALA A 724 -21.82 8.34 33.34
N VAL A 725 -20.54 8.40 32.96
CA VAL A 725 -19.82 9.64 32.63
C VAL A 725 -20.33 10.27 31.32
N LEU A 726 -20.60 9.47 30.29
CA LEU A 726 -21.16 9.97 29.02
C LEU A 726 -22.59 10.49 29.23
N VAL A 727 -23.37 9.85 30.10
CA VAL A 727 -24.73 10.29 30.47
C VAL A 727 -24.71 11.61 31.27
N GLU A 728 -23.66 11.87 32.07
CA GLU A 728 -23.48 13.16 32.76
C GLU A 728 -23.03 14.27 31.80
N CYS A 729 -22.20 13.97 30.80
CA CYS A 729 -21.80 14.93 29.76
C CYS A 729 -22.96 15.31 28.82
N GLU A 730 -23.77 14.36 28.36
CA GLU A 730 -24.96 14.64 27.54
C GLU A 730 -25.95 15.57 28.28
N LYS A 731 -26.13 15.37 29.59
CA LYS A 731 -26.97 16.24 30.44
C LYS A 731 -26.40 17.63 30.72
N ALA A 732 -25.13 17.87 30.41
CA ALA A 732 -24.48 19.16 30.58
C ALA A 732 -24.47 20.01 29.29
N GLU A 733 -24.77 19.38 28.14
CA GLU A 733 -24.88 20.04 26.83
C GLU A 733 -26.33 20.40 26.44
N ASP A 734 -27.33 19.75 27.07
CA ASP A 734 -28.76 20.16 27.09
C ASP A 734 -29.03 21.27 28.12
#